data_AF-A0AA39I524-F1
#
_entry.id   AF-A0AA39I524-F1
#
_cell.length_a   1.000
_cell.length_b   1.000
_cell.length_c   1.000
_cell.angle_alpha   90.00
_cell.angle_beta   90.00
_cell.angle_gamma   90.00
#
_symmetry.space_group_name_H-M   'P 1'
#
loop_
_entity.id
_entity.type
_entity.pdbx_description
1 polymer ?
#
loop_
_entity_poly.entity_id
_entity_poly.type
_entity_poly.pdbx_seq_one_letter_code
_entity_poly.pdbx_strand_id
1 'polypeptide(L)'
;MDNSPETPRVEHENAVDMLLSAVARLESRSIGSRCESRNDLCQRRTLVDTSRSSAQHIPRARLHSGASVCATKIWPAIKSTVDPTSNDFAANDQQMREVVDDLRSVIRKVESGAEETTKKRHKAKGKMLARERVEALIDEGSAFLELSQLAGHNVYENEDVPAGGIITGIGTVAGRHCMIVANDATVKGGTYYPVTVKKHLRAQDIARENNLPCVYLVDSGGANLPRQANIFADRDHFGRIFFNQATMSAGGIPQIAVVMGSCTAGGAYVPAMADQSIIVQKNGTVFLGGPPLVKAATGEEISAEELGGADLHCSQSGVTDYFATSDAHALYQARCVVAGLKESPAVSAMRLGAQDEPLYDPEEIYGIVGANLKKTYDVREVIARVVDGSRFEEFKKRYGETLVTGFATLYGQKIGILANNGVLFSESAVKGAHFIELCCQRNIPLLFLQNITGFMVGRDAEAGGIAKHGAKLVTAVACASVPKISVLIGGSYGAGNYGMCGRAYSPRFLFMWPNARISVMGGEQAANVLAQVQRDRRAREGRQWTKEEERRLKGPVEKRFEEEGHPYFASARLWDDGVIDPKDTRKVVGMALQASLNAPIPETKFGVFRMMIGLNAVQRLSLSKTTLLASCRTIRTRWERAYLKDLYHRRVLLGADPLVSRASQTNWDYASELYAFGHRVGANGVPHDALRKALTNDSFFKRPDVEADASGAQPSMEDSVSEEAGDNSEFISLGTQRLVGLTSAYLRVHFPKAPEEFITSICSELCADDLLASLATFVGLNHLVRTGEFPPNNASLANVFRSLVGCLPEERSAQLVIDFVLPQLVDVDFVDAFPLAEPLDVLADLLKKQDGVQKVEPRIIRSSGVVSAEPLYIVGIYADEELVGESAGESVAIACDLAAREGLLRRWDVATDRILLFGDRFDKTLFDRFSKPAYKLADVCSPGTDISTLPVLELTERDELNVVEMAMRYRNEIRPAVGQPLRRRLRHKFSRGSLAKRSFRYLVKPKVYTVS
;
A
#
# COMPACT_ATOMS: atom_id res chain seq x y z
N MET A 1 56.26 35.20 -19.55
CA MET A 1 57.58 34.97 -18.96
C MET A 1 57.42 34.10 -17.72
N ASP A 2 57.83 32.86 -17.67
CA ASP A 2 58.07 31.83 -18.67
C ASP A 2 58.44 30.59 -17.85
N ASN A 3 57.97 29.45 -18.32
CA ASN A 3 58.65 28.16 -18.28
C ASN A 3 58.90 27.45 -16.94
N SER A 4 58.12 26.38 -16.78
CA SER A 4 58.52 25.07 -16.23
C SER A 4 59.87 24.54 -16.76
N PRO A 5 60.47 23.51 -16.12
CA PRO A 5 60.34 22.17 -16.72
C PRO A 5 60.29 20.96 -15.74
N GLU A 6 59.40 20.02 -16.10
CA GLU A 6 59.56 18.55 -16.25
C GLU A 6 60.34 17.65 -15.24
N THR A 7 59.57 16.84 -14.49
CA THR A 7 59.52 15.34 -14.32
C THR A 7 60.78 14.43 -14.41
N PRO A 8 60.84 13.29 -13.66
CA PRO A 8 60.26 12.02 -14.16
C PRO A 8 59.60 11.05 -13.14
N ARG A 9 58.52 10.41 -13.64
CA ARG A 9 58.04 9.00 -13.58
C ARG A 9 58.38 8.12 -12.35
N VAL A 10 57.37 7.68 -11.57
CA VAL A 10 56.52 6.46 -11.69
C VAL A 10 57.26 5.17 -11.29
N GLU A 11 56.81 4.52 -10.21
CA GLU A 11 56.37 3.12 -10.26
C GLU A 11 55.50 2.73 -9.05
N HIS A 12 54.43 1.99 -9.35
CA HIS A 12 53.41 1.46 -8.46
C HIS A 12 53.92 0.17 -7.82
N GLU A 13 53.70 -0.04 -6.51
CA GLU A 13 53.44 -1.38 -5.97
C GLU A 13 52.73 -1.34 -4.60
N ASN A 14 51.61 -2.09 -4.53
CA ASN A 14 51.01 -2.73 -3.35
C ASN A 14 50.42 -1.91 -2.19
N ALA A 15 49.28 -1.26 -2.44
CA ALA A 15 48.32 -0.84 -1.41
C ALA A 15 47.48 -1.99 -0.80
N VAL A 16 47.72 -3.24 -1.20
CA VAL A 16 46.99 -4.42 -0.71
C VAL A 16 47.63 -4.99 0.57
N ASP A 17 48.94 -4.80 0.78
CA ASP A 17 49.64 -5.29 1.98
C ASP A 17 49.46 -4.37 3.21
N MET A 18 49.19 -3.07 3.02
CA MET A 18 48.90 -2.17 4.14
C MET A 18 47.53 -2.45 4.80
N LEU A 19 46.57 -3.02 4.06
CA LEU A 19 45.21 -3.29 4.55
C LEU A 19 45.09 -4.61 5.32
N LEU A 20 45.94 -5.61 5.05
CA LEU A 20 45.95 -6.87 5.80
C LEU A 20 46.68 -6.76 7.16
N SER A 21 47.61 -5.81 7.31
CA SER A 21 48.30 -5.60 8.60
C SER A 21 47.48 -4.82 9.66
N ALA A 22 46.43 -4.11 9.24
CA ALA A 22 45.58 -3.32 10.13
C ALA A 22 44.48 -4.15 10.82
N VAL A 23 44.07 -5.27 10.23
CA VAL A 23 43.04 -6.17 10.80
C VAL A 23 43.62 -7.09 11.89
N ALA A 24 44.94 -7.32 11.90
CA ALA A 24 45.61 -8.16 12.90
C ALA A 24 45.98 -7.43 14.22
N ARG A 25 45.67 -6.13 14.37
CA ARG A 25 45.97 -5.34 15.58
C ARG A 25 44.76 -5.06 16.48
N LEU A 26 43.71 -5.89 16.40
CA LEU A 26 42.53 -5.83 17.26
C LEU A 26 42.36 -7.02 18.21
N GLU A 27 43.36 -7.89 18.34
CA GLU A 27 43.40 -8.94 19.36
C GLU A 27 44.71 -8.90 20.14
N SER A 28 44.85 -7.95 21.06
CA SER A 28 45.58 -8.06 22.34
C SER A 28 45.93 -6.68 22.89
N ARG A 29 45.32 -6.32 24.02
CA ARG A 29 45.94 -5.73 25.22
C ARG A 29 44.90 -5.01 26.09
N SER A 30 44.43 -5.74 27.09
CA SER A 30 44.01 -5.18 28.37
C SER A 30 45.25 -4.99 29.26
N ILE A 31 45.53 -3.76 29.69
CA ILE A 31 46.27 -3.37 30.91
C ILE A 31 45.75 -1.97 31.22
N GLY A 32 45.32 -1.55 32.41
CA GLY A 32 45.30 -2.12 33.75
C GLY A 32 45.13 -0.93 34.70
N SER A 33 44.34 -1.08 35.77
CA SER A 33 44.42 -0.18 36.92
C SER A 33 44.21 -0.97 38.21
N ARG A 34 45.05 -0.61 39.18
CA ARG A 34 45.40 -1.27 40.45
C ARG A 34 44.21 -1.40 41.43
N CYS A 35 44.19 -2.47 42.22
CA CYS A 35 44.25 -2.38 43.68
C CYS A 35 44.58 -3.75 44.31
N GLU A 36 45.20 -3.70 45.48
CA GLU A 36 45.99 -4.75 46.14
C GLU A 36 45.15 -5.78 46.92
N SER A 37 45.67 -7.03 46.97
CA SER A 37 46.06 -7.76 48.20
C SER A 37 45.62 -9.25 48.28
N ARG A 38 46.66 -10.10 48.40
CA ARG A 38 46.86 -11.31 49.23
C ARG A 38 46.00 -12.59 49.06
N ASN A 39 46.72 -13.68 48.75
CA ASN A 39 46.75 -15.04 49.35
C ASN A 39 45.42 -15.84 49.49
N ASP A 40 45.29 -17.15 49.28
CA ASP A 40 46.24 -18.28 49.31
C ASP A 40 45.66 -19.53 48.58
N LEU A 41 46.58 -20.40 48.16
CA LEU A 41 46.57 -21.85 47.93
C LEU A 41 45.29 -22.69 48.22
N CYS A 42 44.93 -23.66 47.35
CA CYS A 42 45.43 -25.06 47.39
C CYS A 42 44.53 -26.10 46.66
N GLN A 43 45.14 -26.80 45.68
CA GLN A 43 45.08 -28.26 45.33
C GLN A 43 43.76 -29.07 45.44
N ARG A 44 43.21 -29.57 44.31
CA ARG A 44 43.43 -30.90 43.66
C ARG A 44 42.99 -32.15 44.46
N ARG A 45 42.08 -32.94 43.88
CA ARG A 45 42.28 -34.39 43.59
C ARG A 45 41.14 -35.01 42.74
N THR A 46 41.57 -35.87 41.82
CA THR A 46 40.85 -36.71 40.85
C THR A 46 40.83 -38.18 41.32
N LEU A 47 39.94 -39.01 40.74
CA LEU A 47 39.97 -40.47 40.46
C LEU A 47 38.50 -40.87 40.09
N VAL A 48 38.08 -41.28 38.87
CA VAL A 48 38.35 -42.43 37.98
C VAL A 48 38.04 -43.81 38.60
N ASP A 49 36.93 -44.45 38.19
CA ASP A 49 36.95 -45.81 37.60
C ASP A 49 35.63 -46.20 36.87
N THR A 50 35.73 -47.23 36.05
CA THR A 50 35.01 -47.64 34.83
C THR A 50 33.89 -48.69 35.01
N SER A 51 32.89 -48.75 34.10
CA SER A 51 32.56 -49.93 33.27
C SER A 51 31.27 -49.77 32.39
N ARG A 52 31.26 -50.48 31.25
CA ARG A 52 30.37 -50.59 30.06
C ARG A 52 28.88 -50.94 30.40
N SER A 53 27.82 -50.77 29.60
CA SER A 53 27.63 -50.73 28.14
C SER A 53 26.30 -50.05 27.70
N SER A 54 26.29 -49.55 26.45
CA SER A 54 25.16 -49.50 25.48
C SER A 54 23.81 -48.85 25.87
N ALA A 55 23.59 -47.61 25.39
CA ALA A 55 22.59 -47.27 24.35
C ALA A 55 22.22 -45.76 24.42
N GLN A 56 22.59 -45.05 23.36
CA GLN A 56 22.01 -43.81 22.81
C GLN A 56 21.02 -43.01 23.67
N HIS A 57 21.48 -41.87 24.21
CA HIS A 57 20.85 -40.56 24.07
C HIS A 57 21.78 -39.50 24.67
N ILE A 58 22.31 -38.60 23.83
CA ILE A 58 23.14 -37.48 24.27
C ILE A 58 22.23 -36.42 24.91
N PRO A 59 22.32 -36.12 26.22
CA PRO A 59 21.67 -34.97 26.80
C PRO A 59 22.60 -33.76 26.62
N ARG A 60 22.10 -32.71 25.94
CA ARG A 60 22.82 -31.42 25.87
C ARG A 60 23.01 -30.86 27.28
N ALA A 61 24.28 -30.63 27.61
CA ALA A 61 24.75 -30.08 28.86
C ALA A 61 24.03 -28.77 29.23
N ARG A 62 23.70 -28.66 30.51
CA ARG A 62 23.45 -27.38 31.20
C ARG A 62 24.70 -26.51 31.04
N LEU A 63 24.59 -25.43 30.28
CA LEU A 63 25.49 -24.30 30.41
C LEU A 63 24.93 -23.37 31.49
N HIS A 64 25.70 -23.21 32.54
CA HIS A 64 25.43 -22.30 33.63
C HIS A 64 25.26 -20.86 33.16
N SER A 65 24.26 -20.24 33.77
CA SER A 65 24.09 -18.81 34.01
C SER A 65 25.42 -18.07 34.25
N GLY A 66 25.74 -17.12 33.37
CA GLY A 66 26.82 -16.17 33.57
C GLY A 66 26.83 -15.10 32.48
N ALA A 67 26.46 -13.88 32.86
CA ALA A 67 26.61 -12.63 32.10
C ALA A 67 25.79 -12.45 30.80
N SER A 68 24.49 -12.16 30.95
CA SER A 68 23.84 -11.25 29.99
C SER A 68 24.23 -9.81 30.36
N VAL A 69 25.33 -9.32 29.77
CA VAL A 69 25.57 -7.87 29.76
C VAL A 69 24.45 -7.26 28.91
N CYS A 70 23.56 -6.50 29.55
CA CYS A 70 22.39 -5.91 28.90
C CYS A 70 22.81 -4.99 27.74
N ALA A 71 22.61 -5.43 26.50
CA ALA A 71 23.06 -4.75 25.28
C ALA A 71 22.47 -3.33 25.08
N THR A 72 21.50 -2.91 25.90
CA THR A 72 20.87 -1.59 25.89
C THR A 72 21.69 -0.49 26.55
N LYS A 73 22.72 -0.82 27.34
CA LYS A 73 23.64 0.15 27.95
C LYS A 73 24.53 0.90 26.94
N ILE A 74 24.49 0.52 25.66
CA ILE A 74 25.28 1.15 24.58
C ILE A 74 24.62 2.42 24.06
N TRP A 75 23.29 2.56 24.16
CA TRP A 75 22.59 3.74 23.65
C TRP A 75 22.88 4.99 24.50
N PRO A 76 23.12 6.15 23.88
CA PRO A 76 23.44 7.37 24.60
C PRO A 76 22.25 7.88 25.38
N ALA A 77 22.50 8.36 26.60
CA ALA A 77 21.52 9.13 27.37
C ALA A 77 21.36 10.53 26.76
N ILE A 78 20.10 11.00 26.67
CA ILE A 78 19.80 12.38 26.32
C ILE A 78 20.33 13.28 27.43
N LYS A 79 21.17 14.26 27.06
CA LYS A 79 21.59 15.32 27.97
C LYS A 79 20.55 16.43 27.91
N SER A 80 19.81 16.64 29.00
CA SER A 80 18.83 17.72 29.08
C SER A 80 19.54 19.06 29.05
N THR A 81 18.95 20.00 28.33
CA THR A 81 19.41 21.40 28.23
C THR A 81 18.48 22.37 28.98
N VAL A 82 17.44 21.83 29.60
CA VAL A 82 16.44 22.59 30.36
C VAL A 82 17.07 23.10 31.65
N ASP A 83 16.81 24.36 31.97
CA ASP A 83 17.11 24.97 33.27
C ASP A 83 15.82 25.05 34.10
N PRO A 84 15.63 24.16 35.09
CA PRO A 84 14.45 24.16 35.96
C PRO A 84 14.31 25.43 36.82
N THR A 85 15.36 26.23 36.94
CA THR A 85 15.37 27.48 37.72
C THR A 85 14.98 28.70 36.90
N SER A 86 14.81 28.56 35.59
CA SER A 86 14.46 29.65 34.70
C SER A 86 13.02 30.14 34.88
N ASN A 87 12.79 31.45 34.63
CA ASN A 87 11.45 32.04 34.69
C ASN A 87 10.48 31.42 33.67
N ASP A 88 10.98 31.04 32.49
CA ASP A 88 10.16 30.38 31.46
C ASP A 88 9.68 28.99 31.92
N PHE A 89 10.56 28.22 32.57
CA PHE A 89 10.21 26.93 33.15
C PHE A 89 9.15 27.08 34.24
N ALA A 90 9.34 28.02 35.17
CA ALA A 90 8.37 28.29 36.24
C ALA A 90 7.00 28.71 35.69
N ALA A 91 6.97 29.55 34.66
CA ALA A 91 5.72 29.98 34.02
C ALA A 91 4.99 28.81 33.31
N ASN A 92 5.73 27.94 32.62
CA ASN A 92 5.17 26.75 31.98
C ASN A 92 4.64 25.75 33.03
N ASP A 93 5.40 25.53 34.11
CA ASP A 93 5.03 24.62 35.20
C ASP A 93 3.72 25.07 35.86
N GLN A 94 3.61 26.36 36.19
CA GLN A 94 2.38 26.95 36.72
C GLN A 94 1.18 26.72 35.79
N GLN A 95 1.32 27.07 34.50
CA GLN A 95 0.24 26.92 33.51
C GLN A 95 -0.20 25.46 33.34
N MET A 96 0.75 24.52 33.36
CA MET A 96 0.42 23.10 33.25
C MET A 96 -0.26 22.59 34.51
N ARG A 97 0.21 22.98 35.70
CA ARG A 97 -0.40 22.60 36.98
C ARG A 97 -1.83 23.10 37.08
N GLU A 98 -2.14 24.31 36.61
CA GLU A 98 -3.51 24.83 36.58
C GLU A 98 -4.46 23.92 35.78
N VAL A 99 -4.08 23.48 34.58
CA VAL A 99 -4.92 22.58 33.77
C VAL A 99 -4.95 21.14 34.31
N VAL A 100 -3.88 20.69 34.98
CA VAL A 100 -3.83 19.39 35.66
C VAL A 100 -4.74 19.38 36.91
N ASP A 101 -4.75 20.46 37.68
CA ASP A 101 -5.59 20.57 38.88
C ASP A 101 -7.08 20.69 38.51
N ASP A 102 -7.40 21.37 37.41
CA ASP A 102 -8.74 21.33 36.81
C ASP A 102 -9.12 19.90 36.41
N LEU A 103 -8.26 19.18 35.68
CA LEU A 103 -8.48 17.78 35.31
C LEU A 103 -8.75 16.90 36.53
N ARG A 104 -7.92 17.01 37.57
CA ARG A 104 -8.09 16.27 38.83
C ARG A 104 -9.42 16.62 39.52
N SER A 105 -9.84 17.89 39.47
CA SER A 105 -11.14 18.31 40.00
C SER A 105 -12.30 17.67 39.25
N VAL A 106 -12.26 17.67 37.92
CA VAL A 106 -13.28 17.04 37.07
C VAL A 106 -13.30 15.52 37.29
N ILE A 107 -12.15 14.86 37.33
CA ILE A 107 -12.05 13.41 37.60
C ILE A 107 -12.64 13.09 38.98
N ARG A 108 -12.28 13.82 40.05
CA ARG A 108 -12.87 13.60 41.39
C ARG A 108 -14.39 13.71 41.38
N LYS A 109 -14.94 14.66 40.63
CA LYS A 109 -16.39 14.79 40.47
C LYS A 109 -16.99 13.57 39.77
N VAL A 110 -16.36 13.07 38.71
CA VAL A 110 -16.80 11.86 38.01
C VAL A 110 -16.68 10.61 38.88
N GLU A 111 -15.59 10.46 39.63
CA GLU A 111 -15.36 9.36 40.57
C GLU A 111 -16.37 9.35 41.71
N SER A 112 -16.85 10.53 42.11
CA SER A 112 -17.94 10.65 43.06
C SER A 112 -19.25 10.04 42.56
N GLY A 113 -19.41 9.77 41.26
CA GLY A 113 -20.57 9.07 40.70
C GLY A 113 -21.89 9.79 40.96
N ALA A 114 -22.94 9.05 41.30
CA ALA A 114 -24.25 9.62 41.61
C ALA A 114 -24.31 10.27 43.01
N GLU A 115 -25.40 10.99 43.28
CA GLU A 115 -25.66 11.60 44.58
C GLU A 115 -25.62 10.58 45.74
N GLU A 116 -25.20 11.05 46.91
CA GLU A 116 -25.03 10.22 48.11
C GLU A 116 -26.32 9.50 48.55
N THR A 117 -27.48 10.12 48.31
CA THR A 117 -28.81 9.50 48.54
C THR A 117 -29.01 8.24 47.68
N THR A 118 -28.57 8.28 46.42
CA THR A 118 -28.66 7.15 45.48
C THR A 118 -27.68 6.05 45.87
N LYS A 119 -26.46 6.39 46.27
CA LYS A 119 -25.47 5.41 46.77
C LYS A 119 -25.96 4.72 48.03
N LYS A 120 -26.52 5.46 49.01
CA LYS A 120 -27.12 4.89 50.22
C LYS A 120 -28.27 3.93 49.89
N ARG A 121 -29.14 4.29 48.95
CA ARG A 121 -30.22 3.41 48.47
C ARG A 121 -29.68 2.16 47.77
N HIS A 122 -28.58 2.26 47.03
CA HIS A 122 -27.91 1.11 46.40
C HIS A 122 -27.32 0.18 47.47
N LYS A 123 -26.56 0.72 48.42
CA LYS A 123 -25.97 -0.04 49.54
C LYS A 123 -27.02 -0.65 50.48
N ALA A 124 -28.15 0.00 50.68
CA ALA A 124 -29.27 -0.52 51.48
C ALA A 124 -29.86 -1.83 50.91
N LYS A 125 -29.60 -2.14 49.63
CA LYS A 125 -29.94 -3.43 49.01
C LYS A 125 -28.86 -4.51 49.22
N GLY A 126 -27.85 -4.24 50.04
CA GLY A 126 -26.71 -5.16 50.26
C GLY A 126 -25.72 -5.24 49.09
N LYS A 127 -25.72 -4.24 48.20
CA LYS A 127 -24.90 -4.21 46.98
C LYS A 127 -23.67 -3.32 47.16
N MET A 128 -22.54 -3.74 46.59
CA MET A 128 -21.33 -2.92 46.48
C MET A 128 -21.48 -1.90 45.34
N LEU A 129 -20.81 -0.75 45.44
CA LEU A 129 -20.71 0.21 44.35
C LEU A 129 -19.81 -0.33 43.23
N ALA A 130 -19.97 0.17 42.01
CA ALA A 130 -19.22 -0.33 40.85
C ALA A 130 -17.69 -0.23 41.05
N ARG A 131 -17.17 0.90 41.58
CA ARG A 131 -15.74 1.06 41.90
C ARG A 131 -15.27 0.12 43.01
N GLU A 132 -16.08 -0.05 44.06
CA GLU A 132 -15.78 -0.99 45.16
C GLU A 132 -15.70 -2.44 44.63
N ARG A 133 -16.55 -2.80 43.66
CA ARG A 133 -16.51 -4.13 43.01
C ARG A 133 -15.25 -4.32 42.18
N VAL A 134 -14.82 -3.31 41.43
CA VAL A 134 -13.56 -3.35 40.67
C VAL A 134 -12.36 -3.49 41.61
N GLU A 135 -12.31 -2.68 42.67
CA GLU A 135 -11.24 -2.72 43.68
C GLU A 135 -11.15 -4.08 44.38
N ALA A 136 -12.29 -4.68 44.75
CA ALA A 136 -12.32 -6.01 45.35
C ALA A 136 -12.04 -7.16 44.37
N LEU A 137 -12.19 -6.93 43.06
CA LEU A 137 -11.92 -7.93 42.03
C LEU A 137 -10.42 -8.04 41.72
N ILE A 138 -9.74 -6.90 41.60
CA ILE A 138 -8.32 -6.86 41.23
C ILE A 138 -7.41 -7.33 42.37
N ASP A 139 -6.19 -7.72 42.03
CA ASP A 139 -5.20 -8.15 43.01
C ASP A 139 -4.73 -6.99 43.89
N GLU A 140 -4.57 -7.27 45.18
CA GLU A 140 -4.13 -6.28 46.15
C GLU A 140 -2.76 -5.68 45.76
N GLY A 141 -2.66 -4.35 45.83
CA GLY A 141 -1.46 -3.62 45.42
C GLY A 141 -1.23 -3.53 43.91
N SER A 142 -2.09 -4.13 43.07
CA SER A 142 -2.01 -3.99 41.62
C SER A 142 -2.60 -2.66 41.13
N ALA A 143 -2.09 -2.18 39.99
CA ALA A 143 -2.63 -0.97 39.37
C ALA A 143 -3.87 -1.28 38.52
N PHE A 144 -4.79 -0.31 38.45
CA PHE A 144 -5.92 -0.32 37.53
C PHE A 144 -5.77 0.81 36.51
N LEU A 145 -5.67 0.46 35.24
CA LEU A 145 -5.68 1.41 34.14
C LEU A 145 -7.14 1.66 33.72
N GLU A 146 -7.77 2.67 34.32
CA GLU A 146 -9.13 3.09 33.95
C GLU A 146 -9.13 3.77 32.57
N LEU A 147 -10.16 3.51 31.77
CA LEU A 147 -10.31 3.99 30.40
C LEU A 147 -11.51 4.94 30.27
N SER A 148 -11.30 6.03 29.53
CA SER A 148 -12.30 7.04 29.16
C SER A 148 -13.13 7.51 30.36
N GLN A 149 -12.44 7.96 31.42
CA GLN A 149 -13.05 8.46 32.65
C GLN A 149 -14.08 9.57 32.37
N LEU A 150 -13.78 10.46 31.43
CA LEU A 150 -14.63 11.61 31.11
C LEU A 150 -15.79 11.30 30.14
N ALA A 151 -16.00 10.04 29.77
CA ALA A 151 -17.09 9.66 28.86
C ALA A 151 -18.44 10.26 29.32
N GLY A 152 -19.17 10.88 28.40
CA GLY A 152 -20.47 11.51 28.67
C GLY A 152 -20.41 12.89 29.32
N HIS A 153 -19.24 13.39 29.72
CA HIS A 153 -19.08 14.71 30.35
C HIS A 153 -19.61 15.84 29.44
N ASN A 154 -20.63 16.56 29.91
CA ASN A 154 -21.31 17.65 29.18
C ASN A 154 -21.78 17.26 27.76
N VAL A 155 -22.15 15.99 27.55
CA VAL A 155 -22.68 15.50 26.26
C VAL A 155 -24.21 15.57 26.20
N TYR A 156 -24.87 15.27 27.32
CA TYR A 156 -26.33 15.22 27.39
C TYR A 156 -26.86 16.44 28.15
N GLU A 157 -27.68 17.25 27.47
CA GLU A 157 -28.26 18.45 28.07
C GLU A 157 -29.09 18.11 29.32
N ASN A 158 -28.81 18.80 30.42
CA ASN A 158 -29.50 18.65 31.72
C ASN A 158 -29.44 17.24 32.34
N GLU A 159 -28.58 16.36 31.84
CA GLU A 159 -28.41 15.01 32.37
C GLU A 159 -26.94 14.72 32.61
N ASP A 160 -26.56 14.51 33.87
CA ASP A 160 -25.22 14.02 34.19
C ASP A 160 -25.16 12.49 34.08
N VAL A 161 -24.14 12.00 33.39
CA VAL A 161 -23.89 10.58 33.13
C VAL A 161 -22.38 10.33 33.35
N PRO A 162 -21.89 10.41 34.60
CA PRO A 162 -20.47 10.32 34.91
C PRO A 162 -19.88 9.00 34.40
N ALA A 163 -18.70 9.08 33.79
CA ALA A 163 -18.01 7.96 33.14
C ALA A 163 -18.85 7.20 32.08
N GLY A 164 -19.96 7.77 31.61
CA GLY A 164 -20.91 7.13 30.71
C GLY A 164 -21.74 6.04 31.41
N GLY A 165 -21.82 6.02 32.74
CA GLY A 165 -22.55 5.00 33.52
C GLY A 165 -21.87 3.61 33.51
N ILE A 166 -20.61 3.54 33.10
CA ILE A 166 -19.85 2.29 33.01
C ILE A 166 -18.37 2.56 33.28
N ILE A 167 -17.77 1.72 34.12
CA ILE A 167 -16.35 1.74 34.46
C ILE A 167 -15.68 0.66 33.65
N THR A 168 -14.67 1.04 32.88
CA THR A 168 -13.92 0.11 32.04
C THR A 168 -12.44 0.30 32.29
N GLY A 169 -11.68 -0.78 32.35
CA GLY A 169 -10.24 -0.68 32.51
C GLY A 169 -9.54 -2.02 32.56
N ILE A 170 -8.22 -1.96 32.69
CA ILE A 170 -7.37 -3.15 32.74
C ILE A 170 -6.83 -3.28 34.15
N GLY A 171 -7.10 -4.42 34.79
CA GLY A 171 -6.61 -4.77 36.11
C GLY A 171 -5.97 -6.15 36.11
N THR A 172 -5.20 -6.45 37.14
CA THR A 172 -4.66 -7.81 37.34
C THR A 172 -5.62 -8.57 38.24
N VAL A 173 -6.08 -9.74 37.78
CA VAL A 173 -7.00 -10.62 38.52
C VAL A 173 -6.36 -11.99 38.57
N ALA A 174 -6.05 -12.48 39.78
CA ALA A 174 -5.36 -13.75 39.98
C ALA A 174 -4.07 -13.87 39.14
N GLY A 175 -3.26 -12.81 39.09
CA GLY A 175 -2.00 -12.74 38.35
C GLY A 175 -2.13 -12.52 36.85
N ARG A 176 -3.35 -12.30 36.32
CA ARG A 176 -3.60 -12.13 34.87
C ARG A 176 -4.19 -10.76 34.55
N HIS A 177 -3.71 -10.12 33.49
CA HIS A 177 -4.33 -8.89 32.99
C HIS A 177 -5.69 -9.19 32.35
N CYS A 178 -6.74 -8.54 32.86
CA CYS A 178 -8.12 -8.71 32.41
C CYS A 178 -8.71 -7.35 32.03
N MET A 179 -9.55 -7.34 30.99
CA MET A 179 -10.46 -6.23 30.72
C MET A 179 -11.65 -6.35 31.67
N ILE A 180 -11.88 -5.32 32.48
CA ILE A 180 -12.98 -5.26 33.43
C ILE A 180 -14.00 -4.23 32.92
N VAL A 181 -15.27 -4.61 32.89
CA VAL A 181 -16.38 -3.77 32.46
C VAL A 181 -17.47 -3.82 33.52
N ALA A 182 -17.65 -2.75 34.28
CA ALA A 182 -18.57 -2.69 35.41
C ALA A 182 -19.64 -1.61 35.20
N ASN A 183 -20.91 -2.01 35.18
CA ASN A 183 -22.01 -1.05 35.11
C ASN A 183 -22.18 -0.31 36.43
N ASP A 184 -22.38 1.00 36.37
CA ASP A 184 -22.71 1.80 37.55
C ASP A 184 -24.23 1.99 37.65
N ALA A 185 -24.88 1.10 38.39
CA ALA A 185 -26.32 1.16 38.64
C ALA A 185 -26.77 2.44 39.37
N THR A 186 -25.86 3.20 39.99
CA THR A 186 -26.19 4.47 40.62
C THR A 186 -26.41 5.58 39.59
N VAL A 187 -25.82 5.45 38.39
CA VAL A 187 -25.94 6.42 37.30
C VAL A 187 -27.13 6.04 36.44
N LYS A 188 -28.26 6.75 36.61
CA LYS A 188 -29.49 6.56 35.81
C LYS A 188 -29.95 5.09 35.77
N GLY A 189 -29.77 4.34 36.88
CA GLY A 189 -30.12 2.93 36.98
C GLY A 189 -29.21 1.98 36.18
N GLY A 190 -28.01 2.42 35.79
CA GLY A 190 -27.08 1.67 34.95
C GLY A 190 -27.56 1.54 33.51
N THR A 191 -28.45 2.43 33.06
CA THR A 191 -29.01 2.36 31.70
C THR A 191 -27.98 2.75 30.64
N TYR A 192 -28.02 2.08 29.49
CA TYR A 192 -27.10 2.36 28.39
C TYR A 192 -27.53 3.60 27.62
N TYR A 193 -26.69 4.64 27.67
CA TYR A 193 -26.72 5.79 26.78
C TYR A 193 -25.90 5.48 25.52
N PRO A 194 -26.03 6.28 24.43
CA PRO A 194 -25.19 6.10 23.24
C PRO A 194 -23.68 6.05 23.56
N VAL A 195 -23.22 6.87 24.51
CA VAL A 195 -21.81 6.87 24.95
C VAL A 195 -21.45 5.61 25.74
N THR A 196 -22.37 5.06 26.52
CA THR A 196 -22.18 3.81 27.28
C THR A 196 -21.93 2.64 26.33
N VAL A 197 -22.72 2.55 25.26
CA VAL A 197 -22.53 1.54 24.20
C VAL A 197 -21.14 1.70 23.58
N LYS A 198 -20.80 2.92 23.15
CA LYS A 198 -19.51 3.22 22.55
C LYS A 198 -18.34 2.85 23.47
N LYS A 199 -18.46 3.12 24.78
CA LYS A 199 -17.46 2.79 25.79
C LYS A 199 -17.31 1.30 26.02
N HIS A 200 -18.43 0.57 26.11
CA HIS A 200 -18.42 -0.89 26.22
C HIS A 200 -17.76 -1.51 24.97
N LEU A 201 -18.14 -1.09 23.76
CA LEU A 201 -17.54 -1.59 22.52
C LEU A 201 -16.04 -1.29 22.45
N ARG A 202 -15.60 -0.08 22.85
CA ARG A 202 -14.17 0.25 22.90
C ARG A 202 -13.41 -0.66 23.88
N ALA A 203 -13.97 -0.97 25.04
CA ALA A 203 -13.36 -1.91 25.98
C ALA A 203 -13.20 -3.32 25.36
N GLN A 204 -14.21 -3.81 24.62
CA GLN A 204 -14.12 -5.08 23.91
C GLN A 204 -13.12 -5.05 22.75
N ASP A 205 -13.00 -3.94 22.03
CA ASP A 205 -11.99 -3.79 20.98
C ASP A 205 -10.58 -3.87 21.57
N ILE A 206 -10.33 -3.18 22.69
CA ILE A 206 -9.07 -3.29 23.43
C ILE A 206 -8.84 -4.72 23.91
N ALA A 207 -9.86 -5.38 24.46
CA ALA A 207 -9.74 -6.77 24.93
C ALA A 207 -9.39 -7.73 23.79
N ARG A 208 -10.09 -7.63 22.66
CA ARG A 208 -9.85 -8.44 21.46
C ARG A 208 -8.44 -8.22 20.91
N GLU A 209 -8.07 -6.96 20.70
CA GLU A 209 -6.80 -6.62 20.09
C GLU A 209 -5.63 -7.12 20.96
N ASN A 210 -5.75 -6.97 22.28
CA ASN A 210 -4.68 -7.26 23.23
C ASN A 210 -4.82 -8.64 23.92
N ASN A 211 -5.74 -9.50 23.47
CA ASN A 211 -5.95 -10.85 24.01
C ASN A 211 -6.18 -10.89 25.55
N LEU A 212 -7.05 -10.01 26.03
CA LEU A 212 -7.37 -9.88 27.46
C LEU A 212 -8.69 -10.61 27.77
N PRO A 213 -8.74 -11.55 28.73
CA PRO A 213 -10.00 -12.07 29.24
C PRO A 213 -10.90 -10.94 29.72
N CYS A 214 -12.20 -11.06 29.45
CA CYS A 214 -13.18 -10.05 29.83
C CYS A 214 -13.94 -10.48 31.09
N VAL A 215 -14.03 -9.60 32.08
CA VAL A 215 -14.89 -9.75 33.26
C VAL A 215 -15.95 -8.65 33.25
N TYR A 216 -17.20 -9.04 33.02
CA TYR A 216 -18.36 -8.16 32.96
C TYR A 216 -19.08 -8.17 34.32
N LEU A 217 -19.03 -7.07 35.06
CA LEU A 217 -19.80 -6.88 36.30
C LEU A 217 -21.13 -6.20 35.94
N VAL A 218 -22.15 -7.04 35.70
CA VAL A 218 -23.42 -6.65 35.09
C VAL A 218 -24.41 -6.18 36.14
N ASP A 219 -24.88 -4.95 35.98
CA ASP A 219 -25.87 -4.31 36.85
C ASP A 219 -26.54 -3.14 36.10
N SER A 220 -27.44 -3.47 35.17
CA SER A 220 -28.00 -2.52 34.21
C SER A 220 -29.52 -2.65 34.06
N GLY A 221 -30.22 -1.52 34.21
CA GLY A 221 -31.67 -1.42 33.97
C GLY A 221 -32.11 -1.48 32.51
N GLY A 222 -31.19 -1.69 31.55
CA GLY A 222 -31.50 -1.77 30.11
C GLY A 222 -31.02 -0.54 29.32
N ALA A 223 -31.67 -0.24 28.19
CA ALA A 223 -31.31 0.89 27.33
C ALA A 223 -32.01 2.20 27.74
N ASN A 224 -31.39 3.34 27.48
CA ASN A 224 -32.04 4.65 27.61
C ASN A 224 -33.10 4.81 26.49
N LEU A 225 -34.35 4.46 26.80
CA LEU A 225 -35.45 4.39 25.83
C LEU A 225 -35.66 5.67 24.99
N PRO A 226 -35.56 6.91 25.55
CA PRO A 226 -35.71 8.12 24.74
C PRO A 226 -34.68 8.26 23.62
N ARG A 227 -33.52 7.60 23.75
CA ARG A 227 -32.40 7.66 22.79
C ARG A 227 -32.19 6.35 22.04
N GLN A 228 -33.17 5.43 22.04
CA GLN A 228 -33.03 4.07 21.52
C GLN A 228 -32.51 4.00 20.06
N ALA A 229 -32.85 4.97 19.21
CA ALA A 229 -32.41 5.03 17.82
C ALA A 229 -30.88 5.06 17.69
N ASN A 230 -30.19 5.69 18.64
CA ASN A 230 -28.74 5.81 18.71
C ASN A 230 -28.10 4.74 19.63
N ILE A 231 -28.86 3.70 19.99
CA ILE A 231 -28.44 2.63 20.90
C ILE A 231 -28.69 1.26 20.30
N PHE A 232 -29.72 1.04 19.47
CA PHE A 232 -30.17 -0.30 19.10
C PHE A 232 -29.76 -0.77 17.70
N ALA A 233 -30.07 0.00 16.65
CA ALA A 233 -30.20 -0.57 15.30
C ALA A 233 -28.91 -0.66 14.44
N ASP A 234 -27.94 0.24 14.63
CA ASP A 234 -26.77 0.36 13.73
C ASP A 234 -25.68 -0.68 14.04
N ARG A 235 -24.69 -0.81 13.16
CA ARG A 235 -23.61 -1.79 13.26
C ARG A 235 -22.85 -1.73 14.59
N ASP A 236 -22.53 -0.53 15.06
CA ASP A 236 -21.73 -0.30 16.27
C ASP A 236 -22.62 0.15 17.45
N HIS A 237 -23.86 -0.37 17.48
CA HIS A 237 -24.82 -0.20 18.56
C HIS A 237 -24.86 -1.43 19.50
N PHE A 238 -25.81 -1.49 20.43
CA PHE A 238 -25.86 -2.43 21.57
C PHE A 238 -25.71 -3.90 21.17
N GLY A 239 -26.32 -4.33 20.05
CA GLY A 239 -26.19 -5.70 19.54
C GLY A 239 -24.75 -6.12 19.20
N ARG A 240 -23.85 -5.16 18.94
CA ARG A 240 -22.44 -5.41 18.65
C ARG A 240 -21.69 -5.98 19.85
N ILE A 241 -22.16 -5.73 21.07
CA ILE A 241 -21.60 -6.28 22.31
C ILE A 241 -21.64 -7.82 22.26
N PHE A 242 -22.77 -8.39 21.84
CA PHE A 242 -22.98 -9.84 21.77
C PHE A 242 -22.18 -10.48 20.63
N PHE A 243 -22.16 -9.83 19.46
CA PHE A 243 -21.30 -10.25 18.36
C PHE A 243 -19.83 -10.31 18.79
N ASN A 244 -19.39 -9.28 19.52
CA ASN A 244 -18.03 -9.20 20.02
C ASN A 244 -17.74 -10.29 21.06
N GLN A 245 -18.64 -10.54 22.02
CA GLN A 245 -18.51 -11.62 23.00
C GLN A 245 -18.38 -12.99 22.33
N ALA A 246 -19.30 -13.34 21.43
CA ALA A 246 -19.29 -14.63 20.74
C ALA A 246 -18.01 -14.84 19.92
N THR A 247 -17.57 -13.81 19.19
CA THR A 247 -16.36 -13.91 18.36
C THR A 247 -15.07 -13.93 19.17
N MET A 248 -15.03 -13.25 20.32
CA MET A 248 -13.90 -13.32 21.26
C MET A 248 -13.82 -14.70 21.94
N SER A 249 -14.95 -15.23 22.41
CA SER A 249 -15.06 -16.60 22.95
C SER A 249 -14.58 -17.63 21.93
N ALA A 250 -15.09 -17.57 20.69
CA ALA A 250 -14.65 -18.45 19.59
C ALA A 250 -13.15 -18.28 19.25
N GLY A 251 -12.59 -17.08 19.47
CA GLY A 251 -11.16 -16.79 19.33
C GLY A 251 -10.31 -17.25 20.52
N GLY A 252 -10.91 -17.85 21.55
CA GLY A 252 -10.23 -18.33 22.75
C GLY A 252 -9.94 -17.25 23.79
N ILE A 253 -10.61 -16.09 23.72
CA ILE A 253 -10.54 -15.01 24.72
C ILE A 253 -11.69 -15.21 25.71
N PRO A 254 -11.41 -15.62 26.97
CA PRO A 254 -12.48 -15.98 27.91
C PRO A 254 -13.42 -14.82 28.26
N GLN A 255 -14.71 -15.10 28.28
CA GLN A 255 -15.79 -14.17 28.62
C GLN A 255 -16.42 -14.60 29.95
N ILE A 256 -16.30 -13.78 30.99
CA ILE A 256 -16.81 -14.06 32.33
C ILE A 256 -17.84 -13.01 32.70
N ALA A 257 -19.06 -13.42 33.05
CA ALA A 257 -20.11 -12.49 33.48
C ALA A 257 -20.45 -12.70 34.96
N VAL A 258 -20.63 -11.60 35.67
CA VAL A 258 -21.03 -11.56 37.08
C VAL A 258 -22.28 -10.70 37.18
N VAL A 259 -23.44 -11.33 37.32
CA VAL A 259 -24.75 -10.69 37.40
C VAL A 259 -25.02 -10.28 38.84
N MET A 260 -24.81 -9.00 39.11
CA MET A 260 -24.87 -8.39 40.46
C MET A 260 -26.07 -7.45 40.59
N GLY A 261 -27.05 -7.58 39.71
CA GLY A 261 -28.20 -6.70 39.60
C GLY A 261 -29.15 -7.08 38.46
N SER A 262 -29.98 -6.12 38.05
CA SER A 262 -30.89 -6.31 36.92
C SER A 262 -30.11 -6.53 35.62
N CYS A 263 -30.58 -7.46 34.80
CA CYS A 263 -30.07 -7.77 33.49
C CYS A 263 -31.25 -8.08 32.55
N THR A 264 -31.88 -7.02 32.02
CA THR A 264 -33.16 -7.12 31.31
C THR A 264 -33.02 -6.98 29.79
N ALA A 265 -33.95 -7.59 29.06
CA ALA A 265 -34.09 -7.50 27.60
C ALA A 265 -32.81 -7.86 26.87
N GLY A 266 -32.32 -6.99 25.97
CA GLY A 266 -31.08 -7.24 25.25
C GLY A 266 -29.89 -7.48 26.19
N GLY A 267 -29.86 -6.84 27.37
CA GLY A 267 -28.77 -7.00 28.33
C GLY A 267 -28.61 -8.44 28.83
N ALA A 268 -29.69 -9.22 28.85
CA ALA A 268 -29.69 -10.62 29.27
C ALA A 268 -28.73 -11.51 28.47
N TYR A 269 -28.37 -11.10 27.24
CA TYR A 269 -27.40 -11.84 26.44
C TYR A 269 -25.95 -11.67 26.92
N VAL A 270 -25.63 -10.66 27.74
CA VAL A 270 -24.27 -10.52 28.29
C VAL A 270 -23.88 -11.75 29.13
N PRO A 271 -24.67 -12.16 30.14
CA PRO A 271 -24.41 -13.42 30.86
C PRO A 271 -24.74 -14.66 30.04
N ALA A 272 -25.82 -14.67 29.26
CA ALA A 272 -26.21 -15.87 28.52
C ALA A 272 -25.20 -16.27 27.41
N MET A 273 -24.36 -15.33 26.95
CA MET A 273 -23.32 -15.58 25.94
C MET A 273 -21.89 -15.50 26.51
N ALA A 274 -21.75 -15.40 27.83
CA ALA A 274 -20.45 -15.55 28.48
C ALA A 274 -20.08 -17.04 28.55
N ASP A 275 -18.78 -17.35 28.60
CA ASP A 275 -18.30 -18.73 28.75
C ASP A 275 -18.62 -19.28 30.14
N GLN A 276 -18.60 -18.39 31.14
CA GLN A 276 -18.92 -18.69 32.53
C GLN A 276 -19.66 -17.51 33.17
N SER A 277 -20.79 -17.80 33.80
CA SER A 277 -21.72 -16.84 34.37
C SER A 277 -21.98 -17.09 35.84
N ILE A 278 -21.79 -16.06 36.65
CA ILE A 278 -22.04 -16.03 38.09
C ILE A 278 -23.25 -15.14 38.35
N ILE A 279 -24.17 -15.54 39.22
CA ILE A 279 -25.34 -14.74 39.59
C ILE A 279 -25.49 -14.61 41.11
N VAL A 280 -25.77 -13.40 41.58
CA VAL A 280 -25.95 -13.09 43.01
C VAL A 280 -27.40 -13.31 43.41
N GLN A 281 -27.66 -14.18 44.39
CA GLN A 281 -28.99 -14.45 44.92
C GLN A 281 -29.72 -13.17 45.38
N LYS A 282 -31.02 -13.06 45.10
CA LYS A 282 -31.91 -11.93 45.47
C LYS A 282 -31.57 -10.56 44.87
N ASN A 283 -30.42 -10.43 44.22
CA ASN A 283 -29.94 -9.19 43.62
C ASN A 283 -29.85 -9.29 42.10
N GLY A 284 -29.27 -10.39 41.61
CA GLY A 284 -29.09 -10.67 40.19
C GLY A 284 -30.37 -11.23 39.57
N THR A 285 -30.81 -10.64 38.47
CA THR A 285 -31.96 -11.16 37.70
C THR A 285 -31.70 -11.08 36.20
N VAL A 286 -32.03 -12.13 35.45
CA VAL A 286 -31.86 -12.20 33.99
C VAL A 286 -33.19 -12.52 33.32
N PHE A 287 -33.64 -11.70 32.38
CA PHE A 287 -34.87 -11.99 31.62
C PHE A 287 -34.98 -11.15 30.34
N LEU A 288 -35.60 -11.69 29.29
CA LEU A 288 -35.84 -10.96 28.03
C LEU A 288 -36.97 -9.92 28.15
N GLY A 289 -37.90 -10.14 29.07
CA GLY A 289 -38.93 -9.17 29.43
C GLY A 289 -39.09 -9.18 30.94
N GLY A 290 -38.91 -8.03 31.59
CA GLY A 290 -39.11 -7.94 33.04
C GLY A 290 -40.57 -8.08 33.43
N PRO A 291 -40.87 -8.20 34.75
CA PRO A 291 -42.24 -8.35 35.24
C PRO A 291 -43.26 -7.34 34.68
N PRO A 292 -42.93 -6.04 34.47
CA PRO A 292 -43.86 -5.10 33.85
C PRO A 292 -44.24 -5.48 32.42
N LEU A 293 -43.29 -6.03 31.64
CA LEU A 293 -43.53 -6.43 30.26
C LEU A 293 -44.32 -7.75 30.19
N VAL A 294 -44.02 -8.71 31.07
CA VAL A 294 -44.77 -9.96 31.20
C VAL A 294 -46.23 -9.66 31.56
N LYS A 295 -46.45 -8.86 32.61
CA LYS A 295 -47.80 -8.42 33.01
C LYS A 295 -48.55 -7.74 31.86
N ALA A 296 -47.88 -6.86 31.11
CA ALA A 296 -48.49 -6.18 29.97
C ALA A 296 -48.83 -7.11 28.79
N ALA A 297 -48.03 -8.15 28.57
CA ALA A 297 -48.19 -9.06 27.42
C ALA A 297 -49.12 -10.24 27.70
N THR A 298 -49.09 -10.81 28.91
CA THR A 298 -49.79 -12.05 29.26
C THR A 298 -50.80 -11.90 30.40
N GLY A 299 -50.76 -10.79 31.14
CA GLY A 299 -51.56 -10.60 32.35
C GLY A 299 -51.03 -11.32 33.60
N GLU A 300 -49.93 -12.07 33.48
CA GLU A 300 -49.31 -12.79 34.59
C GLU A 300 -48.60 -11.83 35.57
N GLU A 301 -48.89 -11.98 36.86
CA GLU A 301 -48.20 -11.26 37.93
C GLU A 301 -47.13 -12.18 38.55
N ILE A 302 -45.87 -11.88 38.27
CA ILE A 302 -44.72 -12.66 38.74
C ILE A 302 -43.65 -11.72 39.29
N SER A 303 -42.94 -12.11 40.34
CA SER A 303 -41.83 -11.30 40.86
C SER A 303 -40.57 -11.42 39.98
N ALA A 304 -39.64 -10.47 40.11
CA ALA A 304 -38.38 -10.52 39.34
C ALA A 304 -37.50 -11.73 39.71
N GLU A 305 -37.54 -12.16 40.98
CA GLU A 305 -36.79 -13.34 41.47
C GLU A 305 -37.39 -14.64 40.94
N GLU A 306 -38.73 -14.77 40.92
CA GLU A 306 -39.41 -15.95 40.39
C GLU A 306 -39.28 -16.05 38.87
N LEU A 307 -39.26 -14.91 38.17
CA LEU A 307 -39.16 -14.87 36.70
C LEU A 307 -37.75 -15.20 36.19
N GLY A 308 -36.71 -14.79 36.91
CA GLY A 308 -35.34 -14.88 36.42
C GLY A 308 -34.26 -14.64 37.47
N GLY A 309 -34.50 -15.03 38.72
CA GLY A 309 -33.53 -14.94 39.81
C GLY A 309 -32.44 -16.01 39.75
N ALA A 310 -31.55 -15.98 40.75
CA ALA A 310 -30.41 -16.89 40.83
C ALA A 310 -30.82 -18.36 40.95
N ASP A 311 -31.82 -18.66 41.79
CA ASP A 311 -32.29 -20.02 42.02
C ASP A 311 -32.85 -20.66 40.74
N LEU A 312 -33.60 -19.90 39.93
CA LEU A 312 -34.14 -20.36 38.64
C LEU A 312 -33.01 -20.64 37.64
N HIS A 313 -32.07 -19.72 37.47
CA HIS A 313 -31.05 -19.85 36.43
C HIS A 313 -29.95 -20.86 36.74
N CYS A 314 -29.60 -21.06 38.02
CA CYS A 314 -28.63 -22.07 38.42
C CYS A 314 -29.24 -23.47 38.58
N SER A 315 -30.51 -23.59 38.97
CA SER A 315 -31.10 -24.90 39.30
C SER A 315 -32.05 -25.47 38.24
N GLN A 316 -32.64 -24.62 37.40
CA GLN A 316 -33.66 -25.05 36.44
C GLN A 316 -33.27 -24.76 34.99
N SER A 317 -32.97 -23.50 34.65
CA SER A 317 -32.76 -23.12 33.25
C SER A 317 -31.34 -23.35 32.75
N GLY A 318 -30.34 -23.35 33.63
CA GLY A 318 -28.92 -23.46 33.28
C GLY A 318 -28.37 -22.25 32.51
N VAL A 319 -28.94 -21.05 32.70
CA VAL A 319 -28.45 -19.82 32.04
C VAL A 319 -27.20 -19.27 32.75
N THR A 320 -27.04 -19.59 34.03
CA THR A 320 -25.89 -19.17 34.84
C THR A 320 -25.31 -20.36 35.57
N ASP A 321 -23.98 -20.44 35.64
CA ASP A 321 -23.24 -21.63 36.08
C ASP A 321 -22.96 -21.64 37.59
N TYR A 322 -22.74 -20.45 38.18
CA TYR A 322 -22.34 -20.33 39.57
C TYR A 322 -23.32 -19.48 40.38
N PHE A 323 -23.72 -20.04 41.52
CA PHE A 323 -24.58 -19.38 42.49
C PHE A 323 -23.74 -18.65 43.55
N ALA A 324 -23.95 -17.35 43.69
CA ALA A 324 -23.29 -16.52 44.70
C ALA A 324 -24.31 -15.95 45.69
N THR A 325 -23.92 -15.86 46.95
CA THR A 325 -24.79 -15.38 48.06
C THR A 325 -24.65 -13.89 48.33
N SER A 326 -23.60 -13.25 47.79
CA SER A 326 -23.32 -11.82 47.92
C SER A 326 -22.40 -11.34 46.82
N ASP A 327 -22.29 -10.02 46.65
CA ASP A 327 -21.32 -9.40 45.73
C ASP A 327 -19.89 -9.88 46.01
N ALA A 328 -19.46 -9.92 47.27
CA ALA A 328 -18.12 -10.38 47.65
C ALA A 328 -17.88 -11.86 47.30
N HIS A 329 -18.87 -12.73 47.50
CA HIS A 329 -18.77 -14.14 47.10
C HIS A 329 -18.69 -14.28 45.57
N ALA A 330 -19.47 -13.49 44.82
CA ALA A 330 -19.43 -13.51 43.37
C ALA A 330 -18.07 -13.06 42.80
N LEU A 331 -17.47 -12.02 43.38
CA LEU A 331 -16.14 -11.56 43.00
C LEU A 331 -15.06 -12.60 43.32
N TYR A 332 -15.16 -13.27 44.47
CA TYR A 332 -14.29 -14.40 44.79
C TYR A 332 -14.41 -15.53 43.76
N GLN A 333 -15.63 -15.91 43.38
CA GLN A 333 -15.85 -16.91 42.34
C GLN A 333 -15.28 -16.46 40.99
N ALA A 334 -15.46 -15.19 40.60
CA ALA A 334 -14.88 -14.66 39.36
C ALA A 334 -13.35 -14.74 39.36
N ARG A 335 -12.69 -14.46 40.51
CA ARG A 335 -11.24 -14.66 40.68
C ARG A 335 -10.84 -16.13 40.53
N CYS A 336 -11.62 -17.06 41.09
CA CYS A 336 -11.39 -18.50 40.94
C CYS A 336 -11.51 -18.95 39.48
N VAL A 337 -12.51 -18.43 38.74
CA VAL A 337 -12.67 -18.70 37.31
C VAL A 337 -11.46 -18.22 36.53
N VAL A 338 -10.99 -16.98 36.78
CA VAL A 338 -9.79 -16.43 36.12
C VAL A 338 -8.55 -17.27 36.44
N ALA A 339 -8.39 -17.72 37.68
CA ALA A 339 -7.28 -18.57 38.12
C ALA A 339 -7.28 -19.95 37.44
N GLY A 340 -8.47 -20.48 37.09
CA GLY A 340 -8.62 -21.74 36.38
C GLY A 340 -8.40 -21.66 34.86
N LEU A 341 -8.23 -20.46 34.30
CA LEU A 341 -7.99 -20.30 32.86
C LEU A 341 -6.60 -20.83 32.48
N LYS A 342 -6.49 -21.38 31.27
CA LYS A 342 -5.20 -21.79 30.70
C LYS A 342 -4.19 -20.64 30.74
N GLU A 343 -2.94 -20.95 31.13
CA GLU A 343 -1.82 -20.01 31.12
C GLU A 343 -1.67 -19.35 29.74
N SER A 344 -1.50 -18.03 29.73
CA SER A 344 -1.22 -17.30 28.50
C SER A 344 0.26 -17.48 28.11
N PRO A 345 0.58 -17.85 26.85
CA PRO A 345 1.96 -17.99 26.38
C PRO A 345 2.81 -16.73 26.55
N ALA A 346 2.17 -15.55 26.54
CA ALA A 346 2.85 -14.25 26.59
C ALA A 346 3.40 -13.89 27.99
N VAL A 347 2.77 -14.37 29.06
CA VAL A 347 3.19 -14.08 30.44
C VAL A 347 4.54 -14.73 30.75
N SER A 348 4.86 -15.86 30.10
CA SER A 348 6.14 -16.58 30.26
C SER A 348 7.34 -15.86 29.61
N ALA A 349 7.11 -15.03 28.59
CA ALA A 349 8.16 -14.33 27.84
C ALA A 349 8.54 -12.96 28.41
N MET A 350 7.70 -12.36 29.26
CA MET A 350 7.96 -11.08 29.91
C MET A 350 8.91 -11.24 31.10
N ARG A 351 10.19 -11.45 30.82
CA ARG A 351 11.22 -11.03 31.77
C ARG A 351 11.27 -9.51 31.68
N LEU A 352 10.63 -8.82 32.63
CA LEU A 352 10.95 -7.43 32.91
C LEU A 352 12.48 -7.35 33.00
N GLY A 353 13.11 -6.69 32.03
CA GLY A 353 14.54 -6.40 32.11
C GLY A 353 14.82 -5.58 33.37
N ALA A 354 16.10 -5.42 33.73
CA ALA A 354 16.47 -4.47 34.77
C ALA A 354 15.84 -3.10 34.46
N GLN A 355 14.89 -2.69 35.29
CA GLN A 355 14.19 -1.41 35.15
C GLN A 355 15.18 -0.32 35.54
N ASP A 356 15.44 0.59 34.61
CA ASP A 356 16.28 1.75 34.85
C ASP A 356 15.38 2.97 34.75
N GLU A 357 15.22 3.69 35.86
CA GLU A 357 14.39 4.90 35.85
C GLU A 357 15.01 5.97 34.93
N PRO A 358 14.21 6.92 34.41
CA PRO A 358 14.73 8.06 33.69
C PRO A 358 15.72 8.84 34.57
N LEU A 359 16.71 9.48 33.96
CA LEU A 359 17.72 10.28 34.67
C LEU A 359 17.16 11.62 35.19
N TYR A 360 16.01 12.05 34.68
CA TYR A 360 15.36 13.32 35.01
C TYR A 360 13.97 13.06 35.56
N ASP A 361 13.50 13.93 36.46
CA ASP A 361 12.20 13.78 37.10
C ASP A 361 11.06 13.95 36.06
N PRO A 362 10.11 12.99 35.95
CA PRO A 362 8.92 13.13 35.14
C PRO A 362 8.09 14.40 35.42
N GLU A 363 8.12 14.95 36.64
CA GLU A 363 7.40 16.20 36.95
C GLU A 363 7.93 17.41 36.16
N GLU A 364 9.20 17.39 35.75
CA GLU A 364 9.79 18.49 34.97
C GLU A 364 9.12 18.68 33.60
N ILE A 365 8.34 17.69 33.12
CA ILE A 365 7.52 17.81 31.90
C ILE A 365 6.60 19.04 31.95
N TYR A 366 6.10 19.41 33.13
CA TYR A 366 5.22 20.56 33.31
C TYR A 366 5.91 21.86 32.87
N GLY A 367 7.13 22.11 33.35
CA GLY A 367 7.92 23.30 33.02
C GLY A 367 8.52 23.31 31.61
N ILE A 368 8.55 22.15 30.93
CA ILE A 368 9.04 22.05 29.55
C ILE A 368 7.95 22.42 28.55
N VAL A 369 6.76 21.84 28.72
CA VAL A 369 5.71 21.88 27.70
C VAL A 369 4.76 23.05 27.93
N GLY A 370 4.36 23.28 29.18
CA GLY A 370 3.34 24.28 29.54
C GLY A 370 1.97 24.07 28.88
N ALA A 371 1.06 25.03 29.07
CA ALA A 371 -0.27 24.99 28.44
C ALA A 371 -0.35 25.79 27.12
N ASN A 372 0.63 26.65 26.84
CA ASN A 372 0.63 27.50 25.66
C ASN A 372 1.16 26.78 24.41
N LEU A 373 0.25 26.28 23.58
CA LEU A 373 0.57 25.57 22.33
C LEU A 373 1.29 26.40 21.25
N LYS A 374 1.41 27.73 21.42
CA LYS A 374 2.18 28.58 20.49
C LYS A 374 3.69 28.54 20.78
N LYS A 375 4.09 28.15 22.00
CA LYS A 375 5.51 27.99 22.35
C LYS A 375 6.04 26.66 21.80
N THR A 376 7.21 26.70 21.18
CA THR A 376 7.92 25.52 20.71
C THR A 376 8.87 24.98 21.78
N TYR A 377 9.00 23.67 21.87
CA TYR A 377 9.97 22.99 22.74
C TYR A 377 10.60 21.80 21.98
N ASP A 378 11.75 21.30 22.44
CA ASP A 378 12.34 20.07 21.89
C ASP A 378 11.68 18.84 22.50
N VAL A 379 11.00 18.05 21.68
CA VAL A 379 10.32 16.82 22.12
C VAL A 379 11.26 15.77 22.73
N ARG A 380 12.57 15.86 22.46
CA ARG A 380 13.58 15.01 23.12
C ARG A 380 13.58 15.18 24.63
N GLU A 381 13.23 16.35 25.14
CA GLU A 381 13.12 16.62 26.58
C GLU A 381 11.97 15.83 27.23
N VAL A 382 10.88 15.61 26.50
CA VAL A 382 9.80 14.70 26.93
C VAL A 382 10.26 13.25 26.88
N ILE A 383 10.91 12.82 25.78
CA ILE A 383 11.43 11.45 25.64
C ILE A 383 12.37 11.11 26.79
N ALA A 384 13.28 12.03 27.17
CA ALA A 384 14.25 11.84 28.24
C ALA A 384 13.63 11.52 29.60
N ARG A 385 12.39 11.98 29.87
CA ARG A 385 11.65 11.77 31.12
C ARG A 385 10.69 10.58 31.07
N VAL A 386 10.55 9.94 29.91
CA VAL A 386 9.67 8.79 29.70
C VAL A 386 10.45 7.48 29.60
N VAL A 387 11.60 7.47 28.91
CA VAL A 387 12.33 6.22 28.58
C VAL A 387 13.37 5.82 29.63
N ASP A 388 13.70 4.53 29.67
CA ASP A 388 14.59 3.98 30.68
C ASP A 388 16.02 4.57 30.60
N GLY A 389 16.54 5.05 31.73
CA GLY A 389 17.84 5.71 31.82
C GLY A 389 18.02 6.88 30.85
N SER A 390 16.91 7.49 30.39
CA SER A 390 16.88 8.56 29.39
C SER A 390 17.64 8.23 28.09
N ARG A 391 17.81 6.93 27.77
CA ARG A 391 18.58 6.48 26.59
C ARG A 391 17.73 6.46 25.33
N PHE A 392 18.26 7.09 24.28
CA PHE A 392 17.56 7.20 23.01
C PHE A 392 18.52 7.16 21.82
N GLU A 393 18.38 6.12 20.99
CA GLU A 393 19.14 5.98 19.75
C GLU A 393 18.37 6.64 18.61
N GLU A 394 18.72 7.89 18.30
CA GLU A 394 18.00 8.69 17.32
C GLU A 394 18.29 8.26 15.88
N PHE A 395 17.25 7.77 15.19
CA PHE A 395 17.29 7.41 13.78
C PHE A 395 17.16 8.63 12.88
N LYS A 396 18.04 8.72 11.87
CA LYS A 396 18.05 9.83 10.89
C LYS A 396 18.01 11.21 11.56
N LYS A 397 18.83 11.41 12.60
CA LYS A 397 18.90 12.67 13.37
C LYS A 397 19.01 13.94 12.52
N ARG A 398 19.77 13.89 11.43
CA ARG A 398 20.06 15.04 10.52
C ARG A 398 19.20 15.10 9.25
N TYR A 399 18.06 14.40 9.23
CA TYR A 399 17.17 14.34 8.06
C TYR A 399 15.72 14.37 8.51
N GLY A 400 14.90 15.27 7.96
CA GLY A 400 13.51 15.44 8.39
C GLY A 400 13.41 15.72 9.90
N GLU A 401 14.13 16.75 10.37
CA GLU A 401 14.34 17.03 11.80
C GLU A 401 13.07 17.40 12.57
N THR A 402 12.00 17.78 11.87
CA THR A 402 10.69 18.07 12.46
C THR A 402 9.90 16.81 12.85
N LEU A 403 10.39 15.62 12.50
CA LEU A 403 9.92 14.35 13.05
C LEU A 403 11.11 13.61 13.68
N VAL A 404 11.15 13.58 15.01
CA VAL A 404 12.13 12.82 15.78
C VAL A 404 11.72 11.35 15.77
N THR A 405 12.64 10.47 15.42
CA THR A 405 12.42 9.03 15.40
C THR A 405 13.60 8.32 16.06
N GLY A 406 13.37 7.26 16.81
CA GLY A 406 14.46 6.51 17.41
C GLY A 406 14.02 5.36 18.30
N PHE A 407 14.99 4.57 18.73
CA PHE A 407 14.75 3.40 19.58
C PHE A 407 15.06 3.73 21.04
N ALA A 408 14.24 3.18 21.95
CA ALA A 408 14.42 3.27 23.38
C ALA A 408 13.95 1.99 24.07
N THR A 409 14.09 1.92 25.39
CA THR A 409 13.39 0.94 26.22
C THR A 409 12.44 1.61 27.20
N LEU A 410 11.34 0.94 27.50
CA LEU A 410 10.35 1.34 28.50
C LEU A 410 10.01 0.12 29.36
N TYR A 411 10.32 0.17 30.66
CA TYR A 411 10.24 -0.97 31.57
C TYR A 411 10.96 -2.23 31.00
N GLY A 412 12.11 -2.03 30.36
CA GLY A 412 12.92 -3.08 29.74
C GLY A 412 12.43 -3.55 28.37
N GLN A 413 11.27 -3.11 27.90
CA GLN A 413 10.73 -3.45 26.58
C GLN A 413 11.25 -2.49 25.52
N LYS A 414 11.74 -3.00 24.38
CA LYS A 414 12.16 -2.15 23.26
C LYS A 414 10.97 -1.49 22.60
N ILE A 415 11.07 -0.19 22.35
CA ILE A 415 10.05 0.61 21.65
C ILE A 415 10.69 1.47 20.55
N GLY A 416 9.92 1.73 19.50
CA GLY A 416 10.23 2.71 18.47
C GLY A 416 9.37 3.96 18.68
N ILE A 417 9.98 5.13 18.80
CA ILE A 417 9.29 6.38 19.08
C ILE A 417 9.24 7.22 17.80
N LEU A 418 8.08 7.80 17.50
CA LEU A 418 7.90 8.88 16.53
C LEU A 418 7.29 10.09 17.25
N ALA A 419 7.99 11.21 17.24
CA ALA A 419 7.62 12.39 18.03
C ALA A 419 7.75 13.67 17.19
N ASN A 420 6.71 14.50 17.18
CA ASN A 420 6.73 15.74 16.42
C ASN A 420 7.58 16.81 17.09
N ASN A 421 8.35 17.54 16.28
CA ASN A 421 9.17 18.67 16.69
C ASN A 421 8.96 19.86 15.74
N GLY A 422 7.78 19.95 15.12
CA GLY A 422 7.42 20.95 14.10
C GLY A 422 6.45 20.40 13.05
N VAL A 423 6.25 21.16 11.96
CA VAL A 423 5.42 20.77 10.80
C VAL A 423 6.04 19.59 10.03
N LEU A 424 5.22 18.75 9.40
CA LEU A 424 5.73 17.63 8.60
C LEU A 424 6.10 18.05 7.17
N PHE A 425 7.35 17.83 6.81
CA PHE A 425 7.85 17.94 5.42
C PHE A 425 7.87 16.56 4.72
N SER A 426 8.12 16.55 3.40
CA SER A 426 8.29 15.33 2.61
C SER A 426 9.35 14.40 3.19
N GLU A 427 10.48 14.96 3.63
CA GLU A 427 11.61 14.28 4.26
C GLU A 427 11.19 13.61 5.58
N SER A 428 10.36 14.30 6.35
CA SER A 428 9.83 13.80 7.63
C SER A 428 8.90 12.61 7.40
N ALA A 429 8.03 12.69 6.40
CA ALA A 429 7.10 11.61 6.08
C ALA A 429 7.82 10.35 5.57
N VAL A 430 8.83 10.48 4.70
CA VAL A 430 9.61 9.31 4.25
C VAL A 430 10.54 8.76 5.33
N LYS A 431 11.02 9.61 6.26
CA LYS A 431 11.74 9.16 7.46
C LYS A 431 10.83 8.33 8.36
N GLY A 432 9.63 8.83 8.65
CA GLY A 432 8.64 8.13 9.48
C GLY A 432 8.21 6.80 8.86
N ALA A 433 7.92 6.78 7.56
CA ALA A 433 7.57 5.54 6.85
C ALA A 433 8.67 4.47 6.97
N HIS A 434 9.92 4.84 6.65
CA HIS A 434 11.05 3.91 6.77
C HIS A 434 11.27 3.46 8.22
N PHE A 435 11.13 4.35 9.20
CA PHE A 435 11.29 3.98 10.61
C PHE A 435 10.22 2.98 11.07
N ILE A 436 8.96 3.15 10.63
CA ILE A 436 7.88 2.19 10.88
C ILE A 436 8.19 0.84 10.24
N GLU A 437 8.68 0.82 8.99
CA GLU A 437 9.10 -0.41 8.32
C GLU A 437 10.16 -1.17 9.14
N LEU A 438 11.16 -0.46 9.69
CA LEU A 438 12.20 -1.06 10.55
C LEU A 438 11.61 -1.63 11.85
N CYS A 439 10.66 -0.93 12.48
CA CYS A 439 10.02 -1.41 13.70
C CYS A 439 9.15 -2.65 13.42
N CYS A 440 8.37 -2.61 12.34
CA CYS A 440 7.57 -3.74 11.86
C CYS A 440 8.44 -4.97 11.55
N GLN A 441 9.56 -4.80 10.84
CA GLN A 441 10.49 -5.89 10.53
C GLN A 441 11.06 -6.55 11.79
N ARG A 442 11.23 -5.77 12.86
CA ARG A 442 11.86 -6.21 14.11
C ARG A 442 10.84 -6.58 15.20
N ASN A 443 9.55 -6.53 14.90
CA ASN A 443 8.46 -6.69 15.87
C ASN A 443 8.59 -5.75 17.09
N ILE A 444 8.99 -4.50 16.85
CA ILE A 444 9.15 -3.48 17.89
C ILE A 444 7.86 -2.64 17.95
N PRO A 445 7.19 -2.55 19.12
CA PRO A 445 6.05 -1.67 19.36
C PRO A 445 6.37 -0.19 19.08
N LEU A 446 5.36 0.56 18.63
CA LEU A 446 5.48 1.96 18.24
C LEU A 446 4.78 2.89 19.24
N LEU A 447 5.47 3.95 19.66
CA LEU A 447 4.93 5.04 20.46
C LEU A 447 4.92 6.33 19.63
N PHE A 448 3.74 6.93 19.48
CA PHE A 448 3.54 8.21 18.79
C PHE A 448 3.31 9.32 19.80
N LEU A 449 4.15 10.35 19.80
CA LEU A 449 3.99 11.57 20.60
C LEU A 449 3.54 12.70 19.68
N GLN A 450 2.25 13.02 19.72
CA GLN A 450 1.65 13.99 18.80
C GLN A 450 1.76 15.42 19.32
N ASN A 451 2.46 16.25 18.55
CA ASN A 451 2.46 17.71 18.67
C ASN A 451 2.58 18.32 17.26
N ILE A 452 1.51 18.16 16.47
CA ILE A 452 1.49 18.42 15.04
C ILE A 452 0.43 19.44 14.63
N THR A 453 0.88 20.49 13.94
CA THR A 453 0.05 21.53 13.34
C THR A 453 -0.37 21.22 11.89
N GLY A 454 0.29 20.27 11.25
CA GLY A 454 -0.04 19.79 9.91
C GLY A 454 1.19 19.52 9.04
N PHE A 455 0.95 19.33 7.74
CA PHE A 455 2.01 19.26 6.73
C PHE A 455 2.37 20.65 6.21
N MET A 456 3.59 20.81 5.71
CA MET A 456 4.00 22.05 5.04
C MET A 456 3.11 22.30 3.81
N VAL A 457 2.69 23.55 3.61
CA VAL A 457 1.86 23.96 2.47
C VAL A 457 2.66 24.84 1.50
N GLY A 458 2.26 24.86 0.22
CA GLY A 458 2.85 25.72 -0.80
C GLY A 458 3.19 24.97 -2.08
N ARG A 459 3.37 25.73 -3.18
CA ARG A 459 3.61 25.17 -4.53
C ARG A 459 4.80 24.21 -4.56
N ASP A 460 5.91 24.56 -3.89
CA ASP A 460 7.13 23.75 -3.90
C ASP A 460 6.95 22.44 -3.13
N ALA A 461 6.21 22.47 -2.01
CA ALA A 461 5.87 21.27 -1.26
C ALA A 461 4.98 20.32 -2.10
N GLU A 462 3.97 20.87 -2.77
CA GLU A 462 3.06 20.11 -3.64
C GLU A 462 3.80 19.52 -4.86
N ALA A 463 4.58 20.35 -5.57
CA ALA A 463 5.37 19.91 -6.73
C ALA A 463 6.46 18.89 -6.34
N GLY A 464 7.05 19.04 -5.15
CA GLY A 464 7.97 18.06 -4.54
C GLY A 464 7.27 16.74 -4.17
N GLY A 465 5.94 16.71 -4.16
CA GLY A 465 5.13 15.53 -3.92
C GLY A 465 4.87 15.26 -2.44
N ILE A 466 4.68 16.30 -1.62
CA ILE A 466 4.36 16.14 -0.20
C ILE A 466 3.17 15.21 0.02
N ALA A 467 2.15 15.25 -0.84
CA ALA A 467 1.01 14.35 -0.79
C ALA A 467 1.40 12.86 -0.92
N LYS A 468 2.27 12.50 -1.89
CA LYS A 468 2.72 11.10 -2.06
C LYS A 468 3.72 10.68 -0.97
N HIS A 469 4.40 11.60 -0.32
CA HIS A 469 5.32 11.31 0.78
C HIS A 469 4.55 11.14 2.09
N GLY A 470 3.60 12.02 2.39
CA GLY A 470 2.62 11.85 3.46
C GLY A 470 1.81 10.56 3.31
N ALA A 471 1.39 10.21 2.09
CA ALA A 471 0.72 8.94 1.83
C ALA A 471 1.57 7.72 2.22
N LYS A 472 2.91 7.76 2.08
CA LYS A 472 3.76 6.63 2.54
C LYS A 472 3.73 6.49 4.05
N LEU A 473 3.82 7.61 4.78
CA LEU A 473 3.70 7.59 6.24
C LEU A 473 2.36 6.99 6.67
N VAL A 474 1.27 7.47 6.08
CA VAL A 474 -0.09 7.01 6.37
C VAL A 474 -0.27 5.52 6.02
N THR A 475 0.25 5.06 4.87
CA THR A 475 0.24 3.62 4.51
C THR A 475 1.03 2.80 5.53
N ALA A 476 2.20 3.27 5.96
CA ALA A 476 3.01 2.57 6.95
C ALA A 476 2.28 2.46 8.30
N VAL A 477 1.70 3.56 8.79
CA VAL A 477 0.91 3.59 10.03
C VAL A 477 -0.31 2.68 9.97
N ALA A 478 -1.05 2.71 8.87
CA ALA A 478 -2.26 1.93 8.69
C ALA A 478 -1.97 0.42 8.66
N CYS A 479 -0.92 0.00 7.94
CA CYS A 479 -0.61 -1.41 7.74
C CYS A 479 0.23 -2.02 8.87
N ALA A 480 0.91 -1.21 9.70
CA ALA A 480 1.72 -1.70 10.81
C ALA A 480 0.89 -2.56 11.79
N SER A 481 1.26 -3.84 11.90
CA SER A 481 0.63 -4.83 12.78
C SER A 481 1.23 -4.88 14.19
N VAL A 482 2.40 -4.25 14.40
CA VAL A 482 3.00 -4.10 15.74
C VAL A 482 2.09 -3.25 16.64
N PRO A 483 2.11 -3.42 17.97
CA PRO A 483 1.33 -2.57 18.87
C PRO A 483 1.69 -1.09 18.67
N LYS A 484 0.66 -0.25 18.49
CA LYS A 484 0.78 1.19 18.33
C LYS A 484 0.11 1.87 19.53
N ILE A 485 0.83 2.75 20.22
CA ILE A 485 0.31 3.57 21.32
C ILE A 485 0.51 5.03 20.94
N SER A 486 -0.51 5.86 21.14
CA SER A 486 -0.46 7.29 20.83
C SER A 486 -0.71 8.14 22.07
N VAL A 487 0.06 9.21 22.23
CA VAL A 487 -0.16 10.23 23.28
C VAL A 487 -0.17 11.60 22.61
N LEU A 488 -1.27 12.33 22.76
CA LEU A 488 -1.37 13.72 22.32
C LEU A 488 -0.78 14.63 23.40
N ILE A 489 0.41 15.17 23.14
CA ILE A 489 1.18 16.00 24.07
C ILE A 489 1.10 17.51 23.73
N GLY A 490 0.37 17.85 22.67
CA GLY A 490 0.18 19.21 22.18
C GLY A 490 -0.91 19.28 21.11
N GLY A 491 -0.61 19.91 19.97
CA GLY A 491 -1.54 19.99 18.85
C GLY A 491 -1.72 18.66 18.11
N SER A 492 -2.94 18.38 17.65
CA SER A 492 -3.24 17.28 16.73
C SER A 492 -4.22 17.77 15.66
N TYR A 493 -3.66 18.37 14.60
CA TYR A 493 -4.45 19.04 13.57
C TYR A 493 -4.39 18.37 12.20
N GLY A 494 -5.54 18.28 11.54
CA GLY A 494 -5.69 17.89 10.13
C GLY A 494 -4.98 16.59 9.75
N ALA A 495 -4.29 16.59 8.61
CA ALA A 495 -3.60 15.40 8.10
C ALA A 495 -2.43 14.93 9.00
N GLY A 496 -1.94 15.79 9.90
CA GLY A 496 -0.92 15.43 10.88
C GLY A 496 -1.42 14.36 11.85
N ASN A 497 -2.67 14.45 12.30
CA ASN A 497 -3.33 13.43 13.14
C ASN A 497 -3.26 12.05 12.46
N TYR A 498 -3.48 12.01 11.15
CA TYR A 498 -3.48 10.76 10.39
C TYR A 498 -2.09 10.14 10.30
N GLY A 499 -1.08 10.95 9.95
CA GLY A 499 0.31 10.52 9.83
C GLY A 499 0.93 10.08 11.16
N MET A 500 0.39 10.53 12.30
CA MET A 500 0.90 10.22 13.64
C MET A 500 0.04 9.22 14.40
N CYS A 501 -0.73 8.37 13.72
CA CYS A 501 -1.55 7.31 14.31
C CYS A 501 -2.66 7.82 15.25
N GLY A 502 -3.45 8.79 14.78
CA GLY A 502 -4.69 9.21 15.43
C GLY A 502 -5.76 8.11 15.49
N ARG A 503 -6.92 8.42 16.07
CA ARG A 503 -7.97 7.44 16.43
C ARG A 503 -8.39 6.49 15.29
N ALA A 504 -8.46 7.00 14.07
CA ALA A 504 -8.87 6.23 12.89
C ALA A 504 -7.85 5.17 12.42
N TYR A 505 -6.62 5.17 12.95
CA TYR A 505 -5.56 4.23 12.59
C TYR A 505 -5.40 3.09 13.60
N SER A 506 -6.41 2.94 14.47
CA SER A 506 -6.53 1.88 15.47
C SER A 506 -5.24 1.68 16.29
N PRO A 507 -4.72 2.72 16.97
CA PRO A 507 -3.77 2.48 18.04
C PRO A 507 -4.43 1.62 19.13
N ARG A 508 -3.66 0.72 19.74
CA ARG A 508 -4.13 -0.12 20.85
C ARG A 508 -4.66 0.75 21.97
N PHE A 509 -3.96 1.84 22.24
CA PHE A 509 -4.37 2.88 23.17
C PHE A 509 -4.02 4.27 22.62
N LEU A 510 -4.90 5.23 22.84
CA LEU A 510 -4.65 6.64 22.53
C LEU A 510 -5.01 7.49 23.75
N PHE A 511 -4.05 8.22 24.30
CA PHE A 511 -4.25 9.11 25.45
C PHE A 511 -4.02 10.57 25.07
N MET A 512 -4.51 11.49 25.88
CA MET A 512 -4.39 12.93 25.67
C MET A 512 -3.91 13.63 26.94
N TRP A 513 -3.07 14.65 26.80
CA TRP A 513 -2.72 15.54 27.92
C TRP A 513 -3.75 16.67 28.07
N PRO A 514 -3.87 17.29 29.27
CA PRO A 514 -4.85 18.36 29.52
C PRO A 514 -4.59 19.65 28.73
N ASN A 515 -3.36 19.89 28.27
CA ASN A 515 -3.04 21.02 27.41
C ASN A 515 -3.31 20.76 25.91
N ALA A 516 -3.48 19.51 25.50
CA ALA A 516 -3.55 19.14 24.09
C ALA A 516 -4.81 19.70 23.42
N ARG A 517 -4.79 19.80 22.09
CA ARG A 517 -5.95 20.21 21.28
C ARG A 517 -6.07 19.36 20.02
N ILE A 518 -7.29 18.97 19.69
CA ILE A 518 -7.57 18.13 18.51
C ILE A 518 -8.68 18.73 17.65
N SER A 519 -8.42 18.98 16.38
CA SER A 519 -9.44 19.45 15.44
C SER A 519 -8.99 19.27 13.98
N VAL A 520 -9.88 19.56 13.03
CA VAL A 520 -9.56 19.46 11.60
C VAL A 520 -8.48 20.47 11.18
N MET A 521 -8.42 21.64 11.83
CA MET A 521 -7.39 22.68 11.69
C MET A 521 -7.47 23.65 12.87
N GLY A 522 -6.46 24.51 13.07
CA GLY A 522 -6.49 25.50 14.15
C GLY A 522 -7.67 26.47 14.02
N GLY A 523 -8.27 26.88 15.15
CA GLY A 523 -9.46 27.75 15.14
C GLY A 523 -9.24 29.08 14.42
N GLU A 524 -8.09 29.73 14.66
CA GLU A 524 -7.68 30.96 13.96
C GLU A 524 -7.54 30.73 12.45
N GLN A 525 -7.01 29.58 12.02
CA GLN A 525 -6.90 29.23 10.60
C GLN A 525 -8.28 29.05 9.96
N ALA A 526 -9.18 28.33 10.62
CA ALA A 526 -10.56 28.13 10.14
C ALA A 526 -11.31 29.46 10.02
N ALA A 527 -11.21 30.32 11.03
CA ALA A 527 -11.83 31.63 11.06
C ALA A 527 -11.30 32.54 9.93
N ASN A 528 -9.99 32.53 9.69
CA ASN A 528 -9.37 33.29 8.61
C ASN A 528 -9.82 32.80 7.22
N VAL A 529 -9.90 31.48 7.00
CA VAL A 529 -10.37 30.92 5.72
C VAL A 529 -11.84 31.27 5.46
N LEU A 530 -12.71 31.14 6.46
CA LEU A 530 -14.12 31.51 6.32
C LEU A 530 -14.31 33.01 6.05
N ALA A 531 -13.55 33.86 6.74
CA ALA A 531 -13.53 35.30 6.49
C ALA A 531 -13.11 35.63 5.06
N GLN A 532 -12.06 34.97 4.54
CA GLN A 532 -11.58 35.17 3.18
C GLN A 532 -12.62 34.76 2.14
N VAL A 533 -13.23 33.57 2.28
CA VAL A 533 -14.28 33.10 1.37
C VAL A 533 -15.49 34.05 1.35
N GLN A 534 -15.90 34.54 2.53
CA GLN A 534 -17.02 35.46 2.63
C GLN A 534 -16.70 36.82 2.00
N ARG A 535 -15.47 37.32 2.18
CA ARG A 535 -14.97 38.53 1.52
C ARG A 535 -15.00 38.39 0.00
N ASP A 536 -14.50 37.28 -0.54
CA ASP A 536 -14.46 37.04 -1.99
C ASP A 536 -15.87 36.91 -2.58
N ARG A 537 -16.79 36.26 -1.86
CA ARG A 537 -18.21 36.19 -2.24
C ARG A 537 -18.84 37.58 -2.27
N ARG A 538 -18.67 38.39 -1.22
CA ARG A 538 -19.23 39.75 -1.16
C ARG A 538 -18.64 40.66 -2.24
N ALA A 539 -17.33 40.52 -2.54
CA ALA A 539 -16.69 41.24 -3.63
C ALA A 539 -17.32 40.90 -4.99
N ARG A 540 -17.64 39.63 -5.26
CA ARG A 540 -18.38 39.21 -6.47
C ARG A 540 -19.81 39.75 -6.52
N GLU A 541 -20.45 39.89 -5.36
CA GLU A 541 -21.79 40.49 -5.21
C GLU A 541 -21.76 42.04 -5.21
N GLY A 542 -20.60 42.68 -5.39
CA GLY A 542 -20.44 44.13 -5.38
C GLY A 542 -20.67 44.79 -4.00
N ARG A 543 -20.66 44.01 -2.91
CA ARG A 543 -20.92 44.47 -1.54
C ARG A 543 -19.62 44.70 -0.78
N GLN A 544 -19.58 45.77 0.02
CA GLN A 544 -18.45 46.03 0.91
C GLN A 544 -18.41 45.04 2.09
N TRP A 545 -17.20 44.71 2.52
CA TRP A 545 -16.91 43.85 3.66
C TRP A 545 -16.07 44.64 4.67
N THR A 546 -16.65 44.95 5.82
CA THR A 546 -16.00 45.76 6.85
C THR A 546 -15.18 44.91 7.81
N LYS A 547 -14.17 45.51 8.46
CA LYS A 547 -13.37 44.83 9.49
C LYS A 547 -14.21 44.38 10.70
N GLU A 548 -15.30 45.08 10.99
CA GLU A 548 -16.19 44.72 12.11
C GLU A 548 -17.04 43.49 11.78
N GLU A 549 -17.54 43.38 10.55
CA GLU A 549 -18.22 42.16 10.08
C GLU A 549 -17.26 40.95 10.07
N GLU A 550 -16.00 41.19 9.71
CA GLU A 550 -14.96 40.16 9.77
C GLU A 550 -14.73 39.67 11.20
N ARG A 551 -14.59 40.59 12.17
CA ARG A 551 -14.43 40.24 13.58
C ARG A 551 -15.66 39.50 14.13
N ARG A 552 -16.86 39.94 13.77
CA ARG A 552 -18.13 39.31 14.18
C ARG A 552 -18.28 37.89 13.63
N LEU A 553 -17.70 37.59 12.47
CA LEU A 553 -17.65 36.24 11.91
C LEU A 553 -16.59 35.36 12.62
N LYS A 554 -15.37 35.88 12.82
CA LYS A 554 -14.24 35.11 13.35
C LYS A 554 -14.44 34.66 14.79
N GLY A 555 -14.89 35.57 15.67
CA GLY A 555 -14.98 35.30 17.11
C GLY A 555 -15.77 34.03 17.47
N PRO A 556 -17.01 33.84 16.97
CA PRO A 556 -17.77 32.62 17.22
C PRO A 556 -17.11 31.34 16.69
N VAL A 557 -16.42 31.43 15.55
CA VAL A 557 -15.72 30.27 14.95
C VAL A 557 -14.53 29.88 15.81
N GLU A 558 -13.70 30.83 16.22
CA GLU A 558 -12.54 30.58 17.08
C GLU A 558 -12.97 29.96 18.42
N LYS A 559 -14.01 30.51 19.05
CA LYS A 559 -14.56 29.98 20.30
C LYS A 559 -15.05 28.55 20.13
N ARG A 560 -15.81 28.26 19.07
CA ARG A 560 -16.33 26.92 18.80
C ARG A 560 -15.20 25.91 18.60
N PHE A 561 -14.15 26.26 17.87
CA PHE A 561 -13.00 25.36 17.64
C PHE A 561 -12.17 25.12 18.90
N GLU A 562 -12.09 26.11 19.81
CA GLU A 562 -11.45 25.93 21.11
C GLU A 562 -12.27 24.99 22.01
N GLU A 563 -13.59 25.16 22.04
CA GLU A 563 -14.50 24.29 22.80
C GLU A 563 -14.50 22.85 22.28
N GLU A 564 -14.71 22.66 20.96
CA GLU A 564 -14.74 21.33 20.34
C GLU A 564 -13.36 20.66 20.30
N GLY A 565 -12.29 21.45 20.37
CA GLY A 565 -10.91 20.96 20.37
C GLY A 565 -10.35 20.62 21.76
N HIS A 566 -11.06 20.97 22.83
CA HIS A 566 -10.64 20.74 24.22
C HIS A 566 -10.57 19.24 24.56
N PRO A 567 -9.60 18.78 25.39
CA PRO A 567 -9.49 17.37 25.78
C PRO A 567 -10.77 16.78 26.37
N TYR A 568 -11.51 17.58 27.14
CA TYR A 568 -12.77 17.11 27.75
C TYR A 568 -13.85 16.86 26.71
N PHE A 569 -13.93 17.68 25.65
CA PHE A 569 -14.89 17.47 24.57
C PHE A 569 -14.59 16.17 23.80
N ALA A 570 -13.30 15.93 23.53
CA ALA A 570 -12.79 14.75 22.85
C ALA A 570 -12.99 13.46 23.68
N SER A 571 -12.57 13.49 24.95
CA SER A 571 -12.61 12.33 25.85
C SER A 571 -14.04 11.95 26.23
N ALA A 572 -14.93 12.95 26.38
CA ALA A 572 -16.36 12.72 26.56
C ALA A 572 -17.01 11.95 25.41
N ARG A 573 -16.42 12.02 24.21
CA ARG A 573 -16.87 11.36 22.97
C ARG A 573 -15.98 10.18 22.57
N LEU A 574 -15.03 9.76 23.41
CA LEU A 574 -14.13 8.63 23.19
C LEU A 574 -13.27 8.75 21.92
N TRP A 575 -12.83 9.96 21.60
CA TRP A 575 -11.78 10.16 20.60
C TRP A 575 -10.43 9.69 21.11
N ASP A 576 -10.27 9.69 22.43
CA ASP A 576 -9.20 9.11 23.23
C ASP A 576 -9.73 8.10 24.26
N ASP A 577 -8.81 7.34 24.84
CA ASP A 577 -9.03 6.36 25.89
C ASP A 577 -8.79 6.96 27.29
N GLY A 578 -8.61 8.28 27.40
CA GLY A 578 -8.43 8.99 28.66
C GLY A 578 -7.54 10.22 28.55
N VAL A 579 -7.86 11.25 29.33
CA VAL A 579 -6.96 12.38 29.59
C VAL A 579 -6.09 12.02 30.79
N ILE A 580 -4.78 12.12 30.65
CA ILE A 580 -3.81 11.72 31.67
C ILE A 580 -2.94 12.89 32.11
N ASP A 581 -2.49 12.83 33.36
CA ASP A 581 -1.47 13.74 33.86
C ASP A 581 -0.15 13.53 33.08
N PRO A 582 0.48 14.59 32.54
CA PRO A 582 1.72 14.46 31.78
C PRO A 582 2.83 13.67 32.47
N LYS A 583 2.98 13.79 33.81
CA LYS A 583 4.01 13.04 34.55
C LYS A 583 3.76 11.53 34.59
N ASP A 584 2.49 11.11 34.49
CA ASP A 584 2.10 9.70 34.55
C ASP A 584 2.27 8.99 33.19
N THR A 585 2.68 9.70 32.13
CA THR A 585 2.84 9.16 30.77
C THR A 585 3.69 7.89 30.76
N ARG A 586 4.82 7.86 31.47
CA ARG A 586 5.68 6.67 31.58
C ARG A 586 4.90 5.47 32.10
N LYS A 587 4.20 5.64 33.23
CA LYS A 587 3.40 4.59 33.89
C LYS A 587 2.26 4.11 33.00
N VAL A 588 1.47 5.02 32.44
CA VAL A 588 0.31 4.71 31.60
C VAL A 588 0.73 3.98 30.32
N VAL A 589 1.74 4.48 29.61
CA VAL A 589 2.26 3.83 28.39
C VAL A 589 2.89 2.47 28.73
N GLY A 590 3.54 2.35 29.88
CA GLY A 590 4.06 1.08 30.38
C GLY A 590 2.98 0.02 30.57
N MET A 591 1.88 0.37 31.27
CA MET A 591 0.73 -0.53 31.47
C MET A 591 0.05 -0.89 30.14
N ALA A 592 -0.13 0.08 29.25
CA ALA A 592 -0.68 -0.15 27.91
C ALA A 592 0.20 -1.09 27.07
N LEU A 593 1.52 -0.91 27.13
CA LEU A 593 2.48 -1.77 26.44
C LEU A 593 2.46 -3.19 27.00
N GLN A 594 2.40 -3.35 28.33
CA GLN A 594 2.28 -4.65 28.97
C GLN A 594 1.00 -5.37 28.55
N ALA A 595 -0.12 -4.67 28.56
CA ALA A 595 -1.40 -5.21 28.09
C ALA A 595 -1.30 -5.65 26.63
N SER A 596 -0.74 -4.83 25.73
CA SER A 596 -0.65 -5.15 24.30
C SER A 596 0.21 -6.36 23.95
N LEU A 597 1.20 -6.67 24.78
CA LEU A 597 2.09 -7.81 24.54
C LEU A 597 1.50 -9.15 25.00
N ASN A 598 0.27 -9.18 25.55
CA ASN A 598 -0.49 -10.43 25.77
C ASN A 598 -0.96 -11.06 24.46
N ALA A 599 -1.05 -10.28 23.38
CA ALA A 599 -1.34 -10.76 22.04
C ALA A 599 -0.04 -11.02 21.26
N PRO A 600 0.02 -12.10 20.45
CA PRO A 600 1.14 -12.29 19.54
C PRO A 600 1.19 -11.15 18.52
N ILE A 601 2.40 -10.70 18.18
CA ILE A 601 2.61 -9.66 17.17
C ILE A 601 2.47 -10.30 15.78
N PRO A 602 1.46 -9.95 14.98
CA PRO A 602 1.30 -10.51 13.64
C PRO A 602 2.35 -9.98 12.67
N GLU A 603 2.61 -10.72 11.59
CA GLU A 603 3.43 -10.22 10.49
C GLU A 603 2.77 -8.96 9.87
N THR A 604 3.58 -7.94 9.59
CA THR A 604 3.12 -6.73 8.92
C THR A 604 3.16 -6.92 7.40
N LYS A 605 2.03 -6.69 6.72
CA LYS A 605 1.95 -6.64 5.26
C LYS A 605 1.55 -5.22 4.83
N PHE A 606 2.50 -4.49 4.25
CA PHE A 606 2.24 -3.14 3.76
C PHE A 606 1.41 -3.16 2.48
N GLY A 607 0.50 -2.18 2.37
CA GLY A 607 -0.15 -1.86 1.10
C GLY A 607 0.84 -1.26 0.10
N VAL A 608 0.36 -0.98 -1.11
CA VAL A 608 1.22 -0.42 -2.16
C VAL A 608 1.70 0.98 -1.76
N PHE A 609 2.99 1.12 -1.48
CA PHE A 609 3.60 2.42 -1.34
C PHE A 609 3.60 3.13 -2.70
N ARG A 610 3.05 4.35 -2.74
CA ARG A 610 3.09 5.21 -3.94
C ARG A 610 4.51 5.70 -4.20
N MET A 611 5.32 4.84 -4.80
CA MET A 611 6.66 5.18 -5.25
C MET A 611 6.58 6.00 -6.53
N MET A 612 7.54 6.88 -6.72
CA MET A 612 7.84 7.34 -8.06
C MET A 612 8.66 6.21 -8.69
N ILE A 613 8.14 5.56 -9.74
CA ILE A 613 9.01 4.76 -10.61
C ILE A 613 9.86 5.78 -11.36
N GLY A 614 10.94 6.22 -10.74
CA GLY A 614 12.09 6.65 -11.51
C GLY A 614 12.53 5.41 -12.27
N LEU A 615 12.54 5.48 -13.60
CA LEU A 615 13.24 4.55 -14.50
C LEU A 615 14.78 4.55 -14.26
N ASN A 616 15.24 4.86 -13.04
CA ASN A 616 16.63 5.02 -12.62
C ASN A 616 17.11 3.90 -11.68
N ALA A 617 16.31 2.88 -11.35
CA ALA A 617 16.72 1.80 -10.43
C ALA A 617 17.10 0.48 -11.12
N VAL A 618 16.67 0.23 -12.36
CA VAL A 618 16.86 -1.08 -13.04
C VAL A 618 18.15 -1.18 -13.86
N GLN A 619 18.88 -0.08 -14.09
CA GLN A 619 20.14 -0.10 -14.88
C GLN A 619 21.43 0.02 -14.05
N ARG A 620 21.39 -0.21 -12.73
CA ARG A 620 22.59 -0.18 -11.85
C ARG A 620 23.19 -1.54 -11.49
N LEU A 621 22.73 -2.63 -12.09
CA LEU A 621 23.30 -3.98 -11.91
C LEU A 621 23.69 -4.59 -13.26
N SER A 622 24.60 -3.94 -13.97
CA SER A 622 25.41 -4.55 -15.02
C SER A 622 26.49 -3.55 -15.45
N LEU A 623 27.71 -4.05 -15.67
CA LEU A 623 28.91 -3.36 -16.15
C LEU A 623 29.87 -2.84 -15.07
N SER A 624 30.66 -3.80 -14.58
CA SER A 624 32.06 -3.55 -14.25
C SER A 624 32.81 -3.01 -15.47
N LYS A 625 33.44 -1.85 -15.30
CA LYS A 625 34.76 -1.41 -15.80
C LYS A 625 34.72 0.09 -16.13
N THR A 626 35.77 0.76 -15.65
CA THR A 626 36.22 2.14 -15.91
C THR A 626 35.43 3.32 -15.30
N THR A 627 35.76 3.59 -14.03
CA THR A 627 35.25 4.64 -13.13
C THR A 627 35.64 6.08 -13.47
N LEU A 628 36.57 6.34 -14.40
CA LEU A 628 37.12 7.70 -14.60
C LEU A 628 36.35 8.54 -15.64
N LEU A 629 35.74 7.93 -16.66
CA LEU A 629 35.04 8.65 -17.75
C LEU A 629 33.58 9.02 -17.41
N ALA A 630 33.02 8.45 -16.34
CA ALA A 630 31.62 8.66 -15.95
C ALA A 630 31.36 10.04 -15.32
N SER A 631 32.36 10.64 -14.67
CA SER A 631 32.25 11.91 -13.93
C SER A 631 32.04 13.11 -14.86
N CYS A 632 32.69 13.13 -16.03
CA CYS A 632 32.55 14.23 -16.99
C CYS A 632 31.21 14.20 -17.75
N ARG A 633 30.61 13.01 -17.94
CA ARG A 633 29.28 12.87 -18.59
C ARG A 633 28.11 13.24 -17.67
N THR A 634 28.29 13.19 -16.34
CA THR A 634 27.19 13.42 -15.38
C THR A 634 26.77 14.89 -15.27
N ILE A 635 27.69 15.84 -15.51
CA ILE A 635 27.39 17.28 -15.47
C ILE A 635 26.59 17.68 -16.72
N ARG A 636 27.06 17.28 -17.90
CA ARG A 636 26.40 17.56 -19.19
C ARG A 636 24.98 16.99 -19.26
N THR A 637 24.80 15.75 -18.85
CA THR A 637 23.47 15.09 -18.81
C THR A 637 22.52 15.68 -17.77
N ARG A 638 23.02 16.34 -16.72
CA ARG A 638 22.19 17.04 -15.73
C ARG A 638 21.64 18.36 -16.27
N TRP A 639 22.37 19.00 -17.18
CA TRP A 639 22.01 20.28 -17.80
C TRP A 639 21.09 20.09 -19.02
N GLU A 640 21.32 19.06 -19.83
CA GLU A 640 20.52 18.77 -21.04
C GLU A 640 19.10 18.26 -20.70
N ARG A 641 18.87 17.70 -19.51
CA ARG A 641 17.60 17.01 -19.18
C ARG A 641 16.39 17.94 -19.05
N ALA A 642 16.58 19.16 -18.56
CA ALA A 642 15.52 20.16 -18.52
C ALA A 642 15.23 20.73 -19.92
N TYR A 643 16.29 20.97 -20.69
CA TYR A 643 16.23 21.42 -22.08
C TYR A 643 15.51 20.43 -23.00
N LEU A 644 15.82 19.13 -22.91
CA LEU A 644 15.15 18.08 -23.69
C LEU A 644 13.66 17.92 -23.31
N LYS A 645 13.31 18.17 -22.04
CA LYS A 645 11.92 18.10 -21.57
C LYS A 645 11.09 19.29 -22.05
N ASP A 646 11.71 20.47 -22.12
CA ASP A 646 11.16 21.67 -22.73
C ASP A 646 11.02 21.51 -24.26
N LEU A 647 12.05 21.02 -24.96
CA LEU A 647 11.98 20.67 -26.39
C LEU A 647 10.86 19.67 -26.69
N TYR A 648 10.68 18.66 -25.84
CA TYR A 648 9.56 17.70 -25.97
C TYR A 648 8.20 18.38 -25.77
N HIS A 649 8.06 19.26 -24.77
CA HIS A 649 6.82 20.03 -24.59
C HIS A 649 6.54 20.95 -25.78
N ARG A 650 7.58 21.64 -26.29
CA ARG A 650 7.47 22.48 -27.48
C ARG A 650 7.08 21.66 -28.70
N ARG A 651 7.66 20.48 -28.90
CA ARG A 651 7.29 19.56 -30.00
C ARG A 651 5.85 19.03 -29.88
N VAL A 652 5.40 18.72 -28.66
CA VAL A 652 4.01 18.31 -28.41
C VAL A 652 3.03 19.46 -28.68
N LEU A 653 3.44 20.71 -28.45
CA LEU A 653 2.64 21.91 -28.71
C LEU A 653 2.67 22.37 -30.18
N LEU A 654 3.78 22.16 -30.89
CA LEU A 654 3.99 22.59 -32.28
C LEU A 654 3.45 21.60 -33.32
N GLY A 655 3.20 20.35 -32.95
CA GLY A 655 2.81 19.30 -33.89
C GLY A 655 4.03 18.66 -34.59
N ALA A 656 3.78 17.85 -35.62
CA ALA A 656 4.86 17.27 -36.41
C ALA A 656 5.48 18.35 -37.32
N ASP A 657 6.80 18.53 -37.26
CA ASP A 657 7.50 19.43 -38.18
C ASP A 657 7.26 18.97 -39.64
N PRO A 658 6.99 19.91 -40.56
CA PRO A 658 6.84 19.56 -41.97
C PRO A 658 8.15 19.00 -42.52
N LEU A 659 8.05 18.03 -43.44
CA LEU A 659 9.21 17.55 -44.17
C LEU A 659 9.77 18.72 -45.00
N VAL A 660 10.97 19.20 -44.71
CA VAL A 660 11.59 20.33 -45.40
C VAL A 660 12.49 19.81 -46.53
N SER A 661 12.36 20.38 -47.73
CA SER A 661 13.20 19.99 -48.88
C SER A 661 14.66 20.39 -48.66
N ARG A 662 15.60 19.53 -49.04
CA ARG A 662 17.06 19.74 -48.88
C ARG A 662 17.57 20.98 -49.60
N ALA A 663 16.99 21.32 -50.75
CA ALA A 663 17.33 22.51 -51.52
C ALA A 663 17.09 23.83 -50.76
N SER A 664 16.33 23.79 -49.65
CA SER A 664 16.12 24.97 -48.80
C SER A 664 17.26 25.22 -47.79
N GLN A 665 18.22 24.31 -47.66
CA GLN A 665 19.34 24.43 -46.73
C GLN A 665 20.62 24.84 -47.47
N THR A 666 21.16 26.02 -47.16
CA THR A 666 22.28 26.65 -47.88
C THR A 666 23.66 26.01 -47.62
N ASN A 667 23.83 25.22 -46.55
CA ASN A 667 25.12 24.63 -46.12
C ASN A 667 25.03 23.10 -45.97
N TRP A 668 24.31 22.43 -46.86
CA TRP A 668 23.99 21.01 -46.73
C TRP A 668 24.98 20.11 -47.49
N ASP A 669 25.55 19.10 -46.81
CA ASP A 669 26.51 18.13 -47.35
C ASP A 669 25.97 16.70 -47.24
N TYR A 670 25.65 16.10 -48.39
CA TYR A 670 25.09 14.75 -48.45
C TYR A 670 26.08 13.67 -48.05
N ALA A 671 27.37 13.84 -48.35
CA ALA A 671 28.40 12.86 -47.98
C ALA A 671 28.54 12.75 -46.45
N SER A 672 28.42 13.88 -45.75
CA SER A 672 28.37 13.92 -44.28
C SER A 672 27.12 13.25 -43.70
N GLU A 673 25.96 13.40 -44.36
CA GLU A 673 24.74 12.67 -43.95
C GLU A 673 24.85 11.17 -44.17
N LEU A 674 25.41 10.74 -45.29
CA LEU A 674 25.66 9.33 -45.59
C LEU A 674 26.63 8.72 -44.57
N TYR A 675 27.69 9.45 -44.21
CA TYR A 675 28.62 9.05 -43.15
C TYR A 675 27.90 8.88 -41.80
N ALA A 676 27.15 9.90 -41.37
CA ALA A 676 26.42 9.87 -40.10
C ALA A 676 25.34 8.78 -40.08
N PHE A 677 24.67 8.56 -41.21
CA PHE A 677 23.69 7.51 -41.39
C PHE A 677 24.33 6.13 -41.31
N GLY A 678 25.43 5.91 -42.03
CA GLY A 678 26.22 4.68 -41.96
C GLY A 678 26.59 4.33 -40.52
N HIS A 679 27.05 5.31 -39.74
CA HIS A 679 27.29 5.14 -38.31
C HIS A 679 26.05 4.79 -37.48
N ARG A 680 24.90 5.39 -37.78
CA ARG A 680 23.63 5.13 -37.09
C ARG A 680 23.13 3.70 -37.30
N VAL A 681 23.23 3.20 -38.53
CA VAL A 681 22.76 1.85 -38.87
C VAL A 681 23.87 0.80 -38.78
N GLY A 682 25.05 1.16 -38.24
CA GLY A 682 26.18 0.25 -38.02
C GLY A 682 26.81 -0.28 -39.32
N ALA A 683 26.75 0.51 -40.38
CA ALA A 683 27.26 0.23 -41.72
C ALA A 683 28.58 0.97 -42.02
N ASN A 684 29.40 1.23 -41.00
CA ASN A 684 30.62 2.05 -41.11
C ASN A 684 31.63 1.53 -42.15
N GLY A 685 31.57 0.22 -42.47
CA GLY A 685 32.43 -0.42 -43.46
C GLY A 685 31.84 -0.46 -44.87
N VAL A 686 30.63 0.05 -45.10
CA VAL A 686 30.01 0.10 -46.43
C VAL A 686 30.48 1.37 -47.16
N PRO A 687 31.02 1.27 -48.39
CA PRO A 687 31.42 2.44 -49.16
C PRO A 687 30.27 3.44 -49.32
N HIS A 688 30.56 4.74 -49.21
CA HIS A 688 29.54 5.78 -49.36
C HIS A 688 28.82 5.71 -50.70
N ASP A 689 29.51 5.31 -51.78
CA ASP A 689 28.88 5.15 -53.10
C ASP A 689 27.87 4.02 -53.14
N ALA A 690 28.09 2.92 -52.41
CA ALA A 690 27.13 1.84 -52.32
C ALA A 690 25.87 2.26 -51.54
N LEU A 691 26.04 3.02 -50.44
CA LEU A 691 24.92 3.60 -49.70
C LEU A 691 24.18 4.66 -50.53
N ARG A 692 24.91 5.49 -51.28
CA ARG A 692 24.35 6.49 -52.19
C ARG A 692 23.51 5.80 -53.27
N LYS A 693 24.02 4.75 -53.92
CA LYS A 693 23.29 3.93 -54.89
C LYS A 693 22.03 3.32 -54.25
N ALA A 694 22.13 2.74 -53.06
CA ALA A 694 21.00 2.12 -52.37
C ALA A 694 19.85 3.09 -52.03
N LEU A 695 20.20 4.36 -51.74
CA LEU A 695 19.26 5.42 -51.41
C LEU A 695 18.72 6.17 -52.64
N THR A 696 19.11 5.79 -53.87
CA THR A 696 18.72 6.47 -55.11
C THR A 696 17.77 5.61 -55.93
N ASN A 697 16.52 6.06 -56.06
CA ASN A 697 15.51 5.40 -56.90
C ASN A 697 15.72 5.76 -58.37
N ASP A 698 15.31 4.88 -59.29
CA ASP A 698 15.28 5.13 -60.74
C ASP A 698 14.51 6.43 -61.12
N SER A 699 13.41 6.72 -60.40
CA SER A 699 12.62 7.94 -60.61
C SER A 699 13.41 9.23 -60.36
N PHE A 700 14.54 9.17 -59.66
CA PHE A 700 15.43 10.31 -59.46
C PHE A 700 16.06 10.79 -60.78
N PHE A 701 16.55 9.87 -61.62
CA PHE A 701 17.20 10.20 -62.88
C PHE A 701 16.22 10.64 -63.98
N LYS A 702 14.93 10.31 -63.81
CA LYS A 702 13.86 10.63 -64.77
C LYS A 702 13.23 12.03 -64.55
N ARG A 703 13.75 12.84 -63.62
CA ARG A 703 13.17 14.16 -63.33
C ARG A 703 13.72 15.24 -64.28
N PRO A 704 12.87 16.20 -64.73
CA PRO A 704 13.32 17.34 -65.56
C PRO A 704 14.28 18.30 -64.85
N ASP A 705 14.31 18.29 -63.52
CA ASP A 705 15.07 19.21 -62.66
C ASP A 705 16.43 18.65 -62.20
N VAL A 706 16.74 17.39 -62.52
CA VAL A 706 18.09 16.84 -62.40
C VAL A 706 18.95 17.25 -63.60
N GLU A 707 18.31 17.62 -64.73
CA GLU A 707 18.95 18.26 -65.88
C GLU A 707 18.96 19.80 -65.82
N ALA A 708 18.14 20.43 -64.97
CA ALA A 708 18.02 21.88 -64.86
C ALA A 708 17.73 22.33 -63.41
N ASP A 709 18.52 23.28 -62.88
CA ASP A 709 18.48 23.90 -61.53
C ASP A 709 17.09 24.43 -61.07
N ALA A 710 16.10 23.57 -60.89
CA ALA A 710 14.76 23.96 -60.46
C ALA A 710 14.67 24.03 -58.93
N SER A 711 14.32 25.22 -58.43
CA SER A 711 14.08 25.48 -57.01
C SER A 711 12.84 24.73 -56.51
N GLY A 712 13.04 23.56 -55.89
CA GLY A 712 11.96 22.79 -55.24
C GLY A 712 12.17 21.28 -55.25
N ALA A 713 13.06 20.79 -56.12
CA ALA A 713 13.49 19.40 -56.16
C ALA A 713 14.50 19.08 -55.06
N GLN A 714 14.89 17.80 -54.89
CA GLN A 714 16.13 17.47 -54.20
C GLN A 714 17.28 17.29 -55.21
N PRO A 715 17.94 18.34 -55.75
CA PRO A 715 19.31 18.17 -56.20
C PRO A 715 20.22 18.20 -54.96
N SER A 716 21.18 17.27 -54.90
CA SER A 716 22.39 17.50 -54.13
C SER A 716 23.13 18.66 -54.77
N MET A 717 23.62 19.62 -53.97
CA MET A 717 24.56 20.66 -54.42
C MET A 717 25.94 20.06 -54.85
N GLU A 718 25.97 18.80 -55.28
CA GLU A 718 27.15 18.12 -55.82
C GLU A 718 27.11 18.27 -57.36
N ASP A 719 28.09 19.01 -57.91
CA ASP A 719 28.23 19.39 -59.32
C ASP A 719 28.39 18.22 -60.34
N SER A 720 28.12 16.96 -59.98
CA SER A 720 28.21 15.85 -60.94
C SER A 720 27.30 14.66 -60.55
N VAL A 721 26.07 14.66 -61.05
CA VAL A 721 25.25 13.44 -61.10
C VAL A 721 25.58 12.74 -62.42
N SER A 722 26.65 11.94 -62.48
CA SER A 722 26.88 11.08 -63.65
C SER A 722 25.93 9.88 -63.59
N GLU A 723 25.32 9.53 -64.73
CA GLU A 723 24.50 8.32 -64.90
C GLU A 723 25.24 7.01 -64.53
N GLU A 724 26.58 7.06 -64.41
CA GLU A 724 27.45 5.94 -64.03
C GLU A 724 27.24 5.43 -62.60
N ALA A 725 26.59 6.20 -61.70
CA ALA A 725 26.36 5.80 -60.31
C ALA A 725 25.31 4.69 -60.11
N GLY A 726 24.41 4.51 -61.09
CA GLY A 726 23.35 3.49 -61.09
C GLY A 726 22.21 3.71 -60.07
N ASP A 727 21.09 3.03 -60.27
CA ASP A 727 19.92 3.05 -59.38
C ASP A 727 19.98 1.92 -58.32
N ASN A 728 18.98 1.88 -57.45
CA ASN A 728 18.87 0.86 -56.42
C ASN A 728 18.20 -0.45 -56.86
N SER A 729 17.85 -0.63 -58.14
CA SER A 729 17.07 -1.77 -58.65
C SER A 729 17.71 -3.12 -58.33
N GLU A 730 19.04 -3.21 -58.49
CA GLU A 730 19.82 -4.41 -58.16
C GLU A 730 19.70 -4.78 -56.67
N PHE A 731 19.87 -3.80 -55.78
CA PHE A 731 19.80 -4.00 -54.33
C PHE A 731 18.39 -4.25 -53.81
N ILE A 732 17.35 -3.75 -54.49
CA ILE A 732 15.95 -4.06 -54.14
C ILE A 732 15.69 -5.55 -54.27
N SER A 733 16.14 -6.17 -55.36
CA SER A 733 15.95 -7.61 -55.60
C SER A 733 16.63 -8.46 -54.51
N LEU A 734 17.90 -8.17 -54.22
CA LEU A 734 18.70 -8.85 -53.21
C LEU A 734 18.15 -8.62 -51.79
N GLY A 735 17.75 -7.39 -51.50
CA GLY A 735 17.17 -7.02 -50.21
C GLY A 735 15.81 -7.69 -49.94
N THR A 736 14.97 -7.80 -50.97
CA THR A 736 13.68 -8.51 -50.89
C THR A 736 13.90 -9.98 -50.58
N GLN A 737 14.84 -10.63 -51.28
CA GLN A 737 15.18 -12.03 -51.04
C GLN A 737 15.68 -12.26 -49.60
N ARG A 738 16.54 -11.37 -49.09
CA ARG A 738 17.05 -11.45 -47.71
C ARG A 738 15.95 -11.21 -46.67
N LEU A 739 15.09 -10.20 -46.87
CA LEU A 739 13.98 -9.89 -45.97
C LEU A 739 13.02 -11.07 -45.83
N VAL A 740 12.56 -11.61 -46.96
CA VAL A 740 11.64 -12.75 -46.97
C VAL A 740 12.31 -14.00 -46.40
N GLY A 741 13.55 -14.28 -46.80
CA GLY A 741 14.30 -15.45 -46.34
C GLY A 741 14.52 -15.46 -44.82
N LEU A 742 15.02 -14.35 -44.26
CA LEU A 742 15.30 -14.23 -42.82
C LEU A 742 14.01 -14.24 -41.99
N THR A 743 12.98 -13.54 -42.44
CA THR A 743 11.70 -13.46 -41.72
C THR A 743 11.01 -14.82 -41.72
N SER A 744 10.99 -15.53 -42.85
CA SER A 744 10.41 -16.88 -42.94
C SER A 744 11.20 -17.89 -42.10
N ALA A 745 12.53 -17.84 -42.12
CA ALA A 745 13.37 -18.71 -41.29
C ALA A 745 13.13 -18.48 -39.79
N TYR A 746 13.02 -17.21 -39.36
CA TYR A 746 12.66 -16.86 -37.99
C TYR A 746 11.29 -17.44 -37.58
N LEU A 747 10.26 -17.24 -38.42
CA LEU A 747 8.92 -17.71 -38.14
C LEU A 747 8.86 -19.25 -38.06
N ARG A 748 9.59 -19.97 -38.90
CA ARG A 748 9.68 -21.44 -38.83
C ARG A 748 10.36 -21.93 -37.54
N VAL A 749 11.38 -21.22 -37.05
CA VAL A 749 12.00 -21.52 -35.74
C VAL A 749 11.01 -21.30 -34.61
N HIS A 750 10.28 -20.18 -34.66
CA HIS A 750 9.39 -19.76 -33.59
C HIS A 750 8.02 -20.41 -33.62
N PHE A 751 7.59 -20.99 -34.74
CA PHE A 751 6.29 -21.65 -34.91
C PHE A 751 6.44 -22.96 -35.69
N PRO A 752 7.16 -23.97 -35.14
CA PRO A 752 7.52 -25.18 -35.87
C PRO A 752 6.33 -26.10 -36.22
N LYS A 753 5.17 -25.87 -35.59
CA LYS A 753 3.93 -26.64 -35.82
C LYS A 753 2.96 -25.93 -36.76
N ALA A 754 3.27 -24.71 -37.21
CA ALA A 754 2.41 -23.97 -38.13
C ALA A 754 2.63 -24.45 -39.58
N PRO A 755 1.58 -24.42 -40.42
CA PRO A 755 1.69 -24.74 -41.84
C PRO A 755 2.43 -23.64 -42.59
N GLU A 756 3.01 -23.99 -43.74
CA GLU A 756 3.83 -23.05 -44.52
C GLU A 756 3.00 -21.85 -45.04
N GLU A 757 1.72 -22.04 -45.33
CA GLU A 757 0.80 -20.98 -45.76
C GLU A 757 0.65 -19.91 -44.67
N PHE A 758 0.54 -20.30 -43.39
CA PHE A 758 0.47 -19.37 -42.26
C PHE A 758 1.77 -18.57 -42.09
N ILE A 759 2.92 -19.26 -42.19
CA ILE A 759 4.24 -18.64 -42.12
C ILE A 759 4.41 -17.61 -43.25
N THR A 760 4.01 -17.98 -44.46
CA THR A 760 4.12 -17.12 -45.64
C THR A 760 3.24 -15.87 -45.50
N SER A 761 2.04 -16.02 -44.95
CA SER A 761 1.11 -14.91 -44.77
C SER A 761 1.63 -13.87 -43.78
N ILE A 762 2.14 -14.30 -42.62
CA ILE A 762 2.76 -13.39 -41.64
C ILE A 762 4.03 -12.75 -42.21
N CYS A 763 4.85 -13.52 -42.95
CA CYS A 763 6.03 -12.98 -43.60
C CYS A 763 5.64 -11.88 -44.61
N SER A 764 4.55 -12.07 -45.35
CA SER A 764 4.02 -11.07 -46.29
C SER A 764 3.60 -9.79 -45.56
N GLU A 765 2.89 -9.89 -44.45
CA GLU A 765 2.48 -8.74 -43.63
C GLU A 765 3.70 -7.97 -43.08
N LEU A 766 4.71 -8.70 -42.57
CA LEU A 766 5.94 -8.10 -42.05
C LEU A 766 6.84 -7.49 -43.15
N CYS A 767 6.68 -7.92 -44.40
CA CYS A 767 7.43 -7.42 -45.55
C CYS A 767 6.60 -6.50 -46.46
N ALA A 768 5.40 -6.11 -46.03
CA ALA A 768 4.50 -5.26 -46.78
C ALA A 768 5.04 -3.83 -46.96
N ASP A 769 4.76 -3.22 -48.11
CA ASP A 769 5.24 -1.89 -48.47
C ASP A 769 4.93 -0.83 -47.40
N ASP A 770 3.72 -0.85 -46.84
CA ASP A 770 3.30 0.12 -45.83
C ASP A 770 4.12 0.02 -44.53
N LEU A 771 4.41 -1.21 -44.08
CA LEU A 771 5.21 -1.42 -42.88
C LEU A 771 6.66 -1.03 -43.13
N LEU A 772 7.24 -1.46 -44.25
CA LEU A 772 8.62 -1.12 -44.62
C LEU A 772 8.80 0.38 -44.83
N ALA A 773 7.83 1.08 -45.42
CA ALA A 773 7.83 2.53 -45.57
C ALA A 773 7.79 3.25 -44.20
N SER A 774 7.02 2.71 -43.26
CA SER A 774 6.96 3.23 -41.89
C SER A 774 8.30 3.04 -41.18
N LEU A 775 8.90 1.85 -41.26
CA LEU A 775 10.23 1.56 -40.71
C LEU A 775 11.31 2.44 -41.35
N ALA A 776 11.25 2.64 -42.67
CA ALA A 776 12.13 3.55 -43.39
C ALA A 776 12.07 4.97 -42.81
N THR A 777 10.87 5.46 -42.56
CA THR A 777 10.65 6.77 -41.93
C THR A 777 11.23 6.82 -40.52
N PHE A 778 11.04 5.79 -39.70
CA PHE A 778 11.61 5.73 -38.34
C PHE A 778 13.14 5.73 -38.31
N VAL A 779 13.77 5.08 -39.29
CA VAL A 779 15.22 5.03 -39.42
C VAL A 779 15.79 6.33 -40.05
N GLY A 780 14.91 7.19 -40.55
CA GLY A 780 15.23 8.52 -41.12
C GLY A 780 15.48 8.52 -42.63
N LEU A 781 15.08 7.46 -43.33
CA LEU A 781 15.29 7.31 -44.78
C LEU A 781 14.46 8.28 -45.62
N ASN A 782 13.32 8.75 -45.09
CA ASN A 782 12.49 9.80 -45.70
C ASN A 782 13.22 11.12 -45.89
N HIS A 783 14.26 11.38 -45.09
CA HIS A 783 15.13 12.53 -45.25
C HIS A 783 16.34 12.22 -46.12
N LEU A 784 16.64 10.95 -46.39
CA LEU A 784 17.86 10.51 -47.06
C LEU A 784 17.67 10.13 -48.54
N VAL A 785 16.51 9.57 -48.87
CA VAL A 785 16.19 9.07 -50.20
C VAL A 785 16.33 10.14 -51.28
N ARG A 786 16.90 9.75 -52.43
CA ARG A 786 16.89 10.49 -53.68
C ARG A 786 15.84 9.86 -54.59
N THR A 787 14.74 10.57 -54.83
CA THR A 787 13.60 10.09 -55.62
C THR A 787 12.97 11.23 -56.43
N GLY A 788 12.17 10.85 -57.43
CA GLY A 788 11.36 11.73 -58.27
C GLY A 788 10.39 12.65 -57.52
N GLU A 789 10.06 12.28 -56.29
CA GLU A 789 8.86 12.75 -55.60
C GLU A 789 9.18 13.41 -54.26
N PHE A 790 8.45 14.47 -53.88
CA PHE A 790 8.56 15.09 -52.56
C PHE A 790 7.17 15.50 -52.03
N PRO A 791 6.74 15.01 -50.85
CA PRO A 791 7.42 14.01 -50.01
C PRO A 791 7.51 12.63 -50.70
N PRO A 792 8.48 11.77 -50.34
CA PRO A 792 8.60 10.42 -50.90
C PRO A 792 7.34 9.58 -50.62
N ASN A 793 6.81 8.89 -51.63
CA ASN A 793 5.70 7.96 -51.45
C ASN A 793 6.11 6.68 -50.69
N ASN A 794 5.12 5.92 -50.21
CA ASN A 794 5.37 4.68 -49.46
C ASN A 794 6.16 3.64 -50.27
N ALA A 795 5.85 3.48 -51.56
CA ALA A 795 6.55 2.54 -52.44
C ALA A 795 8.05 2.86 -52.55
N SER A 796 8.39 4.14 -52.72
CA SER A 796 9.77 4.64 -52.75
C SER A 796 10.49 4.35 -51.44
N LEU A 797 9.85 4.59 -50.29
CA LEU A 797 10.45 4.36 -48.98
C LEU A 797 10.63 2.87 -48.67
N ALA A 798 9.66 2.02 -49.04
CA ALA A 798 9.76 0.58 -48.92
C ALA A 798 10.90 0.02 -49.77
N ASN A 799 11.03 0.47 -51.02
CA ASN A 799 12.10 0.08 -51.93
C ASN A 799 13.48 0.51 -51.43
N VAL A 800 13.60 1.71 -50.85
CA VAL A 800 14.85 2.17 -50.25
C VAL A 800 15.21 1.35 -49.00
N PHE A 801 14.23 0.94 -48.20
CA PHE A 801 14.48 0.04 -47.08
C PHE A 801 14.96 -1.34 -47.55
N ARG A 802 14.32 -1.91 -48.58
CA ARG A 802 14.77 -3.16 -49.23
C ARG A 802 16.19 -3.02 -49.74
N SER A 803 16.45 -1.96 -50.49
CA SER A 803 17.77 -1.67 -51.04
C SER A 803 18.84 -1.54 -49.96
N LEU A 804 18.53 -0.88 -48.85
CA LEU A 804 19.42 -0.81 -47.70
C LEU A 804 19.75 -2.22 -47.17
N VAL A 805 18.76 -3.09 -47.02
CA VAL A 805 19.00 -4.49 -46.60
C VAL A 805 19.87 -5.25 -47.61
N GLY A 806 19.69 -5.00 -48.91
CA GLY A 806 20.50 -5.59 -49.98
C GLY A 806 21.94 -5.08 -50.03
N CYS A 807 22.14 -3.79 -49.74
CA CYS A 807 23.44 -3.12 -49.76
C CYS A 807 24.34 -3.51 -48.58
N LEU A 808 23.75 -3.79 -47.42
CA LEU A 808 24.49 -4.15 -46.21
C LEU A 808 25.17 -5.53 -46.33
N PRO A 809 26.30 -5.76 -45.63
CA PRO A 809 26.85 -7.11 -45.45
C PRO A 809 25.82 -8.04 -44.81
N GLU A 810 25.83 -9.32 -45.17
CA GLU A 810 24.81 -10.29 -44.78
C GLU A 810 24.53 -10.35 -43.28
N GLU A 811 25.59 -10.37 -42.45
CA GLU A 811 25.45 -10.35 -40.98
C GLU A 811 24.76 -9.08 -40.47
N ARG A 812 25.02 -7.94 -41.12
CA ARG A 812 24.42 -6.65 -40.75
C ARG A 812 22.99 -6.54 -41.25
N SER A 813 22.69 -7.05 -42.43
CA SER A 813 21.32 -7.21 -42.94
C SER A 813 20.48 -8.04 -41.98
N ALA A 814 21.01 -9.18 -41.53
CA ALA A 814 20.33 -10.04 -40.55
C ALA A 814 20.04 -9.31 -39.23
N GLN A 815 21.02 -8.56 -38.71
CA GLN A 815 20.83 -7.76 -37.50
C GLN A 815 19.74 -6.70 -37.69
N LEU A 816 19.74 -6.00 -38.82
CA LEU A 816 18.75 -4.96 -39.10
C LEU A 816 17.32 -5.55 -39.20
N VAL A 817 17.17 -6.73 -39.79
CA VAL A 817 15.87 -7.45 -39.82
C VAL A 817 15.44 -7.88 -38.42
N ILE A 818 16.36 -8.44 -37.61
CA ILE A 818 16.09 -8.84 -36.22
C ILE A 818 15.71 -7.66 -35.31
N ASP A 819 16.32 -6.49 -35.53
CA ASP A 819 16.14 -5.34 -34.65
C ASP A 819 14.96 -4.46 -35.02
N PHE A 820 14.55 -4.44 -36.29
CA PHE A 820 13.54 -3.51 -36.79
C PHE A 820 12.28 -4.18 -37.37
N VAL A 821 12.44 -5.29 -38.09
CA VAL A 821 11.32 -5.98 -38.78
C VAL A 821 10.68 -7.02 -37.87
N LEU A 822 11.46 -7.96 -37.33
CA LEU A 822 10.95 -9.05 -36.49
C LEU A 822 10.21 -8.56 -35.23
N PRO A 823 10.60 -7.46 -34.55
CA PRO A 823 9.84 -6.98 -33.40
C PRO A 823 8.43 -6.49 -33.74
N GLN A 824 8.15 -6.17 -35.01
CA GLN A 824 6.80 -5.80 -35.45
C GLN A 824 5.82 -7.00 -35.39
N LEU A 825 6.34 -8.23 -35.30
CA LEU A 825 5.54 -9.44 -35.09
C LEU A 825 4.66 -9.36 -33.84
N VAL A 826 5.07 -8.60 -32.82
CA VAL A 826 4.29 -8.38 -31.58
C VAL A 826 3.00 -7.61 -31.83
N ASP A 827 2.94 -6.82 -32.91
CA ASP A 827 1.80 -6.00 -33.28
C ASP A 827 0.94 -6.63 -34.40
N VAL A 828 1.29 -7.84 -34.88
CA VAL A 828 0.51 -8.61 -35.87
C VAL A 828 -0.62 -9.38 -35.17
N ASP A 829 -1.85 -9.20 -35.64
CA ASP A 829 -2.96 -10.08 -35.25
C ASP A 829 -2.95 -11.30 -36.17
N PHE A 830 -2.62 -12.48 -35.62
CA PHE A 830 -2.48 -13.71 -36.39
C PHE A 830 -3.78 -14.13 -37.07
N VAL A 831 -4.93 -13.73 -36.53
CA VAL A 831 -6.24 -14.03 -37.13
C VAL A 831 -6.46 -13.19 -38.39
N ASP A 832 -6.06 -11.92 -38.36
CA ASP A 832 -6.17 -11.01 -39.49
C ASP A 832 -5.14 -11.35 -40.58
N ALA A 833 -3.96 -11.82 -40.17
CA ALA A 833 -2.88 -12.18 -41.08
C ALA A 833 -3.14 -13.48 -41.85
N PHE A 834 -3.97 -14.40 -41.34
CA PHE A 834 -4.30 -15.66 -42.02
C PHE A 834 -5.80 -16.00 -41.91
N PRO A 835 -6.67 -15.29 -42.65
CA PRO A 835 -8.11 -15.39 -42.53
C PRO A 835 -8.68 -16.59 -43.31
N LEU A 836 -8.63 -17.79 -42.73
CA LEU A 836 -9.24 -18.99 -43.34
C LEU A 836 -10.76 -18.85 -43.55
N ALA A 837 -11.28 -19.39 -44.66
CA ALA A 837 -12.73 -19.43 -44.95
C ALA A 837 -13.49 -20.38 -44.02
N GLU A 838 -12.97 -21.59 -43.79
CA GLU A 838 -13.61 -22.62 -42.96
C GLU A 838 -12.66 -23.14 -41.86
N PRO A 839 -12.33 -22.32 -40.84
CA PRO A 839 -11.33 -22.71 -39.83
C PRO A 839 -11.75 -23.92 -38.98
N LEU A 840 -13.06 -24.17 -38.82
CA LEU A 840 -13.55 -25.34 -38.08
C LEU A 840 -13.23 -26.64 -38.82
N ASP A 841 -13.42 -26.69 -40.13
CA ASP A 841 -13.16 -27.88 -40.93
C ASP A 841 -11.66 -28.15 -41.07
N VAL A 842 -10.86 -27.08 -41.22
CA VAL A 842 -9.39 -27.18 -41.17
C VAL A 842 -8.94 -27.73 -39.81
N LEU A 843 -9.46 -27.21 -38.69
CA LEU A 843 -9.14 -27.71 -37.35
C LEU A 843 -9.57 -29.18 -37.18
N ALA A 844 -10.77 -29.53 -37.66
CA ALA A 844 -11.29 -30.89 -37.55
C ALA A 844 -10.46 -31.90 -38.36
N ASP A 845 -10.04 -31.56 -39.58
CA ASP A 845 -9.17 -32.41 -40.39
C ASP A 845 -7.79 -32.60 -39.77
N LEU A 846 -7.20 -31.52 -39.22
CA LEU A 846 -5.92 -31.60 -38.51
C LEU A 846 -6.03 -32.54 -37.29
N LEU A 847 -7.06 -32.37 -36.47
CA LEU A 847 -7.30 -33.21 -35.28
C LEU A 847 -7.55 -34.68 -35.66
N LYS A 848 -8.33 -34.93 -36.72
CA LYS A 848 -8.64 -36.31 -37.16
C LYS A 848 -7.43 -37.01 -37.76
N LYS A 849 -6.70 -36.36 -38.65
CA LYS A 849 -5.63 -37.01 -39.42
C LYS A 849 -4.27 -37.01 -38.73
N GLN A 850 -3.96 -35.98 -37.94
CA GLN A 850 -2.69 -35.92 -37.20
C GLN A 850 -2.81 -36.47 -35.79
N ASP A 851 -3.94 -36.22 -35.11
CA ASP A 851 -4.10 -36.54 -33.68
C ASP A 851 -5.03 -37.75 -33.43
N GLY A 852 -5.65 -38.32 -34.48
CA GLY A 852 -6.46 -39.54 -34.40
C GLY A 852 -7.84 -39.36 -33.76
N VAL A 853 -8.27 -38.12 -33.54
CA VAL A 853 -9.54 -37.76 -32.90
C VAL A 853 -10.71 -38.28 -33.72
N GLN A 854 -11.71 -38.88 -33.08
CA GLN A 854 -12.88 -39.44 -33.77
C GLN A 854 -14.00 -38.42 -33.96
N LYS A 855 -14.26 -37.59 -32.94
CA LYS A 855 -15.39 -36.66 -32.92
C LYS A 855 -14.93 -35.23 -32.60
N VAL A 856 -15.22 -34.30 -33.50
CA VAL A 856 -15.01 -32.85 -33.29
C VAL A 856 -16.36 -32.16 -33.38
N GLU A 857 -16.78 -31.44 -32.33
CA GLU A 857 -18.06 -30.73 -32.31
C GLU A 857 -18.01 -29.37 -31.58
N PRO A 858 -18.63 -28.31 -32.12
CA PRO A 858 -18.83 -27.06 -31.40
C PRO A 858 -20.05 -27.13 -30.46
N ARG A 859 -19.92 -26.57 -29.26
CA ARG A 859 -20.99 -26.48 -28.26
C ARG A 859 -21.07 -25.08 -27.67
N ILE A 860 -22.28 -24.56 -27.55
CA ILE A 860 -22.52 -23.30 -26.83
C ILE A 860 -22.29 -23.57 -25.34
N ILE A 861 -21.25 -22.95 -24.78
CA ILE A 861 -20.95 -22.98 -23.35
C ILE A 861 -21.89 -22.01 -22.62
N ARG A 862 -22.12 -20.84 -23.23
CA ARG A 862 -22.95 -19.79 -22.64
C ARG A 862 -23.58 -18.90 -23.70
N SER A 863 -24.77 -18.40 -23.43
CA SER A 863 -25.40 -17.31 -24.19
C SER A 863 -25.96 -16.26 -23.23
N SER A 864 -25.80 -14.98 -23.55
CA SER A 864 -26.63 -13.92 -22.99
C SER A 864 -27.80 -13.71 -23.95
N GLY A 865 -29.03 -13.97 -23.48
CA GLY A 865 -30.22 -13.99 -24.32
C GLY A 865 -30.48 -12.67 -25.08
N VAL A 866 -31.40 -12.75 -26.05
CA VAL A 866 -31.78 -11.72 -27.04
C VAL A 866 -32.23 -10.34 -26.49
N VAL A 867 -32.25 -10.18 -25.16
CA VAL A 867 -32.71 -8.97 -24.45
C VAL A 867 -31.53 -8.07 -24.03
N SER A 868 -30.28 -8.49 -24.24
CA SER A 868 -29.12 -7.60 -24.14
C SER A 868 -28.93 -6.81 -25.44
N ALA A 869 -28.51 -5.55 -25.32
CA ALA A 869 -28.32 -4.65 -26.47
C ALA A 869 -27.34 -5.19 -27.54
N GLU A 870 -26.46 -6.14 -27.15
CA GLU A 870 -25.69 -7.00 -28.04
C GLU A 870 -25.77 -8.43 -27.48
N PRO A 871 -26.27 -9.43 -28.22
CA PRO A 871 -26.21 -10.82 -27.79
C PRO A 871 -24.75 -11.29 -27.79
N LEU A 872 -24.35 -12.06 -26.76
CA LEU A 872 -23.00 -12.62 -26.65
C LEU A 872 -23.11 -14.13 -26.48
N TYR A 873 -22.52 -14.87 -27.39
CA TYR A 873 -22.39 -16.31 -27.36
C TYR A 873 -20.95 -16.70 -27.05
N ILE A 874 -20.77 -17.72 -26.21
CA ILE A 874 -19.49 -18.36 -25.98
C ILE A 874 -19.61 -19.79 -26.48
N VAL A 875 -18.78 -20.14 -27.45
CA VAL A 875 -18.72 -21.47 -28.06
C VAL A 875 -17.38 -22.11 -27.72
N GLY A 876 -17.43 -23.38 -27.32
CA GLY A 876 -16.26 -24.24 -27.18
C GLY A 876 -16.27 -25.34 -28.24
N ILE A 877 -15.12 -25.67 -28.80
CA ILE A 877 -14.92 -26.81 -29.71
C ILE A 877 -14.34 -27.95 -28.90
N TYR A 878 -15.00 -29.10 -28.97
CA TYR A 878 -14.61 -30.31 -28.25
C TYR A 878 -14.13 -31.37 -29.24
N ALA A 879 -12.99 -31.98 -28.92
CA ALA A 879 -12.38 -33.11 -29.63
C ALA A 879 -12.38 -34.31 -28.68
N ASP A 880 -13.17 -35.36 -28.95
CA ASP A 880 -13.35 -36.52 -28.07
C ASP A 880 -13.58 -36.13 -26.59
N GLU A 881 -14.50 -35.17 -26.38
CA GLU A 881 -14.88 -34.60 -25.07
C GLU A 881 -13.85 -33.64 -24.43
N GLU A 882 -12.69 -33.40 -25.05
CA GLU A 882 -11.71 -32.41 -24.60
C GLU A 882 -11.89 -31.05 -25.29
N LEU A 883 -11.90 -29.97 -24.50
CA LEU A 883 -12.03 -28.60 -25.02
C LEU A 883 -10.73 -28.16 -25.70
N VAL A 884 -10.75 -28.05 -27.03
CA VAL A 884 -9.58 -27.69 -27.84
C VAL A 884 -9.54 -26.21 -28.25
N GLY A 885 -10.68 -25.53 -28.27
CA GLY A 885 -10.76 -24.09 -28.53
C GLY A 885 -12.00 -23.45 -27.91
N GLU A 886 -11.89 -22.19 -27.46
CA GLU A 886 -13.00 -21.45 -26.86
C GLU A 886 -12.94 -19.95 -27.20
N SER A 887 -14.05 -19.39 -27.68
CA SER A 887 -14.15 -17.94 -27.88
C SER A 887 -15.58 -17.43 -27.72
N ALA A 888 -15.69 -16.12 -27.54
CA ALA A 888 -16.95 -15.38 -27.56
C ALA A 888 -17.17 -14.70 -28.91
N GLY A 889 -18.43 -14.55 -29.31
CA GLY A 889 -18.85 -13.84 -30.53
C GLY A 889 -20.28 -13.33 -30.41
N GLU A 890 -20.63 -12.35 -31.24
CA GLU A 890 -21.96 -11.71 -31.26
C GLU A 890 -23.05 -12.59 -31.89
N SER A 891 -22.64 -13.57 -32.71
CA SER A 891 -23.47 -14.67 -33.19
C SER A 891 -22.83 -16.01 -32.83
N VAL A 892 -23.62 -17.09 -32.83
CA VAL A 892 -23.10 -18.45 -32.62
C VAL A 892 -22.08 -18.81 -33.72
N ALA A 893 -22.33 -18.39 -34.96
CA ALA A 893 -21.42 -18.63 -36.08
C ALA A 893 -20.07 -17.93 -35.87
N ILE A 894 -20.08 -16.65 -35.51
CA ILE A 894 -18.86 -15.87 -35.21
C ILE A 894 -18.13 -16.44 -33.99
N ALA A 895 -18.85 -16.81 -32.93
CA ALA A 895 -18.26 -17.43 -31.76
C ALA A 895 -17.60 -18.78 -32.08
N CYS A 896 -18.22 -19.57 -32.95
CA CYS A 896 -17.71 -20.86 -33.42
C CYS A 896 -16.46 -20.68 -34.30
N ASP A 897 -16.48 -19.74 -35.24
CA ASP A 897 -15.36 -19.40 -36.11
C ASP A 897 -14.15 -18.93 -35.28
N LEU A 898 -14.36 -18.01 -34.34
CA LEU A 898 -13.30 -17.52 -33.45
C LEU A 898 -12.76 -18.62 -32.52
N ALA A 899 -13.62 -19.53 -32.04
CA ALA A 899 -13.20 -20.67 -31.24
C ALA A 899 -12.34 -21.64 -32.07
N ALA A 900 -12.66 -21.84 -33.35
CA ALA A 900 -11.88 -22.69 -34.26
C ALA A 900 -10.51 -22.09 -34.54
N ARG A 901 -10.44 -20.78 -34.79
CA ARG A 901 -9.17 -20.06 -34.96
C ARG A 901 -8.31 -20.13 -33.69
N GLU A 902 -8.93 -19.98 -32.52
CA GLU A 902 -8.23 -20.11 -31.24
C GLU A 902 -7.66 -21.53 -31.05
N GLY A 903 -8.42 -22.56 -31.41
CA GLY A 903 -7.95 -23.94 -31.44
C GLY A 903 -6.79 -24.18 -32.42
N LEU A 904 -6.84 -23.61 -33.63
CA LEU A 904 -5.75 -23.67 -34.61
C LEU A 904 -4.47 -23.01 -34.07
N LEU A 905 -4.59 -21.82 -33.48
CA LEU A 905 -3.45 -21.11 -32.89
C LEU A 905 -2.83 -21.89 -31.73
N ARG A 906 -3.63 -22.50 -30.85
CA ARG A 906 -3.14 -23.41 -29.82
C ARG A 906 -2.41 -24.60 -30.43
N ARG A 907 -2.96 -25.20 -31.48
CA ARG A 907 -2.39 -26.38 -32.14
C ARG A 907 -1.07 -26.08 -32.84
N TRP A 908 -0.93 -24.89 -33.42
CA TRP A 908 0.31 -24.39 -34.01
C TRP A 908 1.31 -23.85 -32.99
N ASP A 909 0.98 -23.94 -31.70
CA ASP A 909 1.80 -23.46 -30.57
C ASP A 909 2.10 -21.95 -30.69
N VAL A 910 1.07 -21.20 -31.08
CA VAL A 910 1.01 -19.74 -31.10
C VAL A 910 0.30 -19.28 -29.82
N ALA A 911 0.96 -19.50 -28.68
CA ALA A 911 0.40 -19.21 -27.35
C ALA A 911 0.71 -17.79 -26.86
N THR A 912 -0.15 -17.23 -25.98
CA THR A 912 0.00 -15.86 -25.44
C THR A 912 1.17 -15.70 -24.48
N ASP A 913 1.73 -16.79 -23.97
CA ASP A 913 2.87 -16.86 -23.05
C ASP A 913 4.19 -17.24 -23.75
N ARG A 914 4.16 -17.51 -25.06
CA ARG A 914 5.36 -17.81 -25.83
C ARG A 914 6.27 -16.60 -25.90
N ILE A 915 7.51 -16.79 -25.45
CA ILE A 915 8.52 -15.74 -25.43
C ILE A 915 9.18 -15.69 -26.81
N LEU A 916 8.86 -14.64 -27.59
CA LEU A 916 9.59 -14.32 -28.81
C LEU A 916 10.94 -13.71 -28.45
N LEU A 917 12.01 -14.17 -29.11
CA LEU A 917 13.37 -13.73 -28.85
C LEU A 917 13.80 -12.75 -29.93
N PHE A 918 14.23 -11.56 -29.53
CA PHE A 918 14.67 -10.50 -30.44
C PHE A 918 16.06 -9.98 -30.04
N GLY A 919 16.73 -9.29 -30.96
CA GLY A 919 18.05 -8.70 -30.75
C GLY A 919 19.10 -9.72 -30.32
N ASP A 920 19.96 -9.34 -29.37
CA ASP A 920 21.07 -10.18 -28.86
C ASP A 920 20.63 -11.50 -28.18
N ARG A 921 19.32 -11.70 -27.97
CA ARG A 921 18.77 -12.93 -27.38
C ARG A 921 18.43 -13.99 -28.43
N PHE A 922 18.41 -13.63 -29.71
CA PHE A 922 18.13 -14.54 -30.79
C PHE A 922 19.44 -15.14 -31.33
N ASP A 923 19.53 -16.47 -31.37
CA ASP A 923 20.69 -17.17 -31.93
C ASP A 923 20.60 -17.17 -33.46
N LYS A 924 21.43 -16.33 -34.09
CA LYS A 924 21.47 -16.15 -35.55
C LYS A 924 21.91 -17.40 -36.30
N THR A 925 22.61 -18.34 -35.64
CA THR A 925 23.05 -19.60 -36.27
C THR A 925 21.87 -20.54 -36.59
N LEU A 926 20.67 -20.21 -36.11
CA LEU A 926 19.46 -20.94 -36.37
C LEU A 926 18.85 -20.67 -37.77
N PHE A 927 19.21 -19.57 -38.43
CA PHE A 927 18.64 -19.27 -39.77
C PHE A 927 18.96 -20.36 -40.80
N ASP A 928 20.17 -20.91 -40.77
CA ASP A 928 20.60 -21.95 -41.71
C ASP A 928 19.90 -23.31 -41.47
N ARG A 929 19.39 -23.54 -40.26
CA ARG A 929 18.82 -24.83 -39.84
C ARG A 929 17.37 -25.05 -40.30
N PHE A 930 16.66 -23.98 -40.70
CA PHE A 930 15.22 -24.02 -41.00
C PHE A 930 14.88 -23.45 -42.38
N SER A 931 15.75 -23.74 -43.36
CA SER A 931 15.58 -23.39 -44.78
C SER A 931 14.50 -24.22 -45.49
N LYS A 932 14.10 -25.37 -44.93
CA LYS A 932 13.05 -26.22 -45.49
C LYS A 932 11.65 -25.69 -45.12
N PRO A 933 10.71 -25.62 -46.09
CA PRO A 933 9.31 -25.30 -45.82
C PRO A 933 8.67 -26.26 -44.81
N ALA A 934 7.71 -25.77 -44.04
CA ALA A 934 6.84 -26.59 -43.21
C ALA A 934 5.86 -27.43 -44.06
N TYR A 935 4.98 -28.20 -43.42
CA TYR A 935 3.93 -28.95 -44.12
C TYR A 935 2.88 -27.99 -44.70
N LYS A 936 2.21 -28.40 -45.79
CA LYS A 936 1.11 -27.65 -46.38
C LYS A 936 -0.24 -28.13 -45.85
N LEU A 937 -1.20 -27.23 -45.73
CA LEU A 937 -2.56 -27.61 -45.35
C LEU A 937 -3.19 -28.56 -46.37
N ALA A 938 -2.91 -28.37 -47.66
CA ALA A 938 -3.42 -29.24 -48.73
C ALA A 938 -2.98 -30.72 -48.61
N ASP A 939 -1.82 -30.98 -47.97
CA ASP A 939 -1.31 -32.35 -47.77
C ASP A 939 -2.03 -33.07 -46.63
N VAL A 940 -2.70 -32.32 -45.75
CA VAL A 940 -3.34 -32.84 -44.53
C VAL A 940 -4.85 -32.73 -44.62
N CYS A 941 -5.42 -31.63 -45.08
CA CYS A 941 -6.86 -31.43 -45.20
C CYS A 941 -7.48 -32.39 -46.25
N SER A 942 -8.77 -32.68 -46.08
CA SER A 942 -9.54 -33.52 -46.99
C SER A 942 -9.82 -32.78 -48.31
N PRO A 943 -9.96 -33.45 -49.47
CA PRO A 943 -10.12 -32.78 -50.76
C PRO A 943 -11.34 -31.84 -50.88
N GLY A 944 -12.29 -31.90 -49.95
CA GLY A 944 -13.47 -31.03 -49.89
C GLY A 944 -13.39 -29.89 -48.86
N THR A 945 -12.28 -29.75 -48.13
CA THR A 945 -12.10 -28.72 -47.10
C THR A 945 -11.59 -27.44 -47.74
N ASP A 946 -12.30 -26.32 -47.55
CA ASP A 946 -11.88 -25.04 -48.10
C ASP A 946 -10.72 -24.44 -47.30
N ILE A 947 -9.51 -24.52 -47.87
CA ILE A 947 -8.28 -23.94 -47.31
C ILE A 947 -8.00 -22.53 -47.85
N SER A 948 -8.93 -21.93 -48.60
CA SER A 948 -8.75 -20.58 -49.11
C SER A 948 -8.74 -19.55 -47.98
N THR A 949 -7.91 -18.52 -48.15
CA THR A 949 -7.91 -17.35 -47.29
C THR A 949 -8.80 -16.28 -47.90
N LEU A 950 -9.75 -15.76 -47.12
CA LEU A 950 -10.65 -14.70 -47.56
C LEU A 950 -9.88 -13.37 -47.65
N PRO A 951 -9.99 -12.61 -48.75
CA PRO A 951 -9.60 -11.20 -48.76
C PRO A 951 -10.36 -10.46 -47.67
N VAL A 952 -9.71 -9.51 -46.98
CA VAL A 952 -10.36 -8.63 -45.98
C VAL A 952 -11.62 -7.94 -46.54
N LEU A 953 -11.69 -7.78 -47.87
CA LEU A 953 -12.83 -7.23 -48.61
C LEU A 953 -13.96 -8.22 -48.90
N GLU A 954 -13.79 -9.55 -48.86
CA GLU A 954 -14.88 -10.52 -49.13
C GLU A 954 -15.63 -10.97 -47.87
N LEU A 955 -15.06 -10.71 -46.68
CA LEU A 955 -15.80 -10.75 -45.41
C LEU A 955 -16.94 -9.71 -45.35
N THR A 956 -17.00 -8.78 -46.32
CA THR A 956 -17.86 -7.60 -46.30
C THR A 956 -19.26 -7.79 -46.90
N GLU A 957 -19.55 -8.90 -47.60
CA GLU A 957 -20.86 -9.11 -48.26
C GLU A 957 -21.85 -9.95 -47.45
N ARG A 958 -21.43 -10.57 -46.34
CA ARG A 958 -22.29 -11.46 -45.53
C ARG A 958 -22.82 -10.86 -44.22
N ASP A 959 -22.28 -9.75 -43.75
CA ASP A 959 -22.65 -9.19 -42.45
C ASP A 959 -23.13 -7.74 -42.58
N GLU A 960 -24.38 -7.48 -42.16
CA GLU A 960 -24.97 -6.13 -42.13
C GLU A 960 -24.26 -5.26 -41.07
N LEU A 961 -23.73 -4.13 -41.52
CA LEU A 961 -22.66 -3.35 -40.89
C LEU A 961 -22.91 -2.80 -39.47
N ASN A 962 -21.83 -2.87 -38.69
CA ASN A 962 -21.58 -2.27 -37.38
C ASN A 962 -21.04 -0.81 -37.51
N VAL A 963 -21.42 0.08 -36.59
CA VAL A 963 -20.99 1.50 -36.53
C VAL A 963 -19.45 1.68 -36.46
N VAL A 964 -18.73 0.71 -35.89
CA VAL A 964 -17.25 0.68 -35.84
C VAL A 964 -16.64 0.49 -37.23
N GLU A 965 -17.33 -0.26 -38.08
CA GLU A 965 -16.90 -0.55 -39.43
C GLU A 965 -17.13 0.65 -40.35
N MET A 966 -18.20 1.43 -40.14
CA MET A 966 -18.36 2.76 -40.76
C MET A 966 -17.24 3.73 -40.35
N ALA A 967 -16.79 3.70 -39.10
CA ALA A 967 -15.65 4.49 -38.63
C ALA A 967 -14.29 4.01 -39.19
N MET A 968 -14.15 2.72 -39.48
CA MET A 968 -12.98 2.18 -40.19
C MET A 968 -13.07 2.43 -41.71
N ARG A 969 -14.28 2.51 -42.28
CA ARG A 969 -14.57 2.83 -43.69
C ARG A 969 -14.10 4.23 -44.06
N TYR A 970 -14.30 5.19 -43.17
CA TYR A 970 -13.80 6.57 -43.31
C TYR A 970 -12.40 6.76 -42.69
N ARG A 971 -11.69 5.70 -42.28
CA ARG A 971 -10.36 5.79 -41.64
C ARG A 971 -9.37 6.61 -42.45
N ASN A 972 -9.39 6.48 -43.78
CA ASN A 972 -8.46 7.17 -44.67
C ASN A 972 -8.87 8.63 -44.93
N GLU A 973 -10.15 8.98 -44.79
CA GLU A 973 -10.66 10.36 -44.85
C GLU A 973 -10.56 11.09 -43.51
N ILE A 974 -10.64 10.35 -42.39
CA ILE A 974 -10.52 10.87 -41.02
C ILE A 974 -9.03 11.05 -40.63
N ARG A 975 -8.11 10.19 -41.10
CA ARG A 975 -6.67 10.25 -40.81
C ARG A 975 -6.01 11.62 -41.04
N PRO A 976 -6.31 12.35 -42.14
CA PRO A 976 -5.77 13.68 -42.39
C PRO A 976 -6.34 14.75 -41.44
N ALA A 977 -7.58 14.58 -40.96
CA ALA A 977 -8.28 15.59 -40.16
C ALA A 977 -7.95 15.55 -38.65
N VAL A 978 -7.56 14.40 -38.10
CA VAL A 978 -7.29 14.23 -36.65
C VAL A 978 -5.82 13.98 -36.29
N GLY A 979 -4.92 13.81 -37.28
CA GLY A 979 -3.53 13.41 -37.05
C GLY A 979 -3.41 11.99 -36.46
N GLN A 980 -2.23 11.36 -36.53
CA GLN A 980 -2.01 10.04 -35.94
C GLN A 980 -2.23 10.08 -34.43
N PRO A 981 -3.23 9.38 -33.86
CA PRO A 981 -3.30 9.20 -32.43
C PRO A 981 -2.37 8.05 -32.06
N LEU A 982 -1.53 8.27 -31.06
CA LEU A 982 -0.78 7.21 -30.37
C LEU A 982 -1.78 6.14 -29.88
N ARG A 983 -2.01 5.09 -30.69
CA ARG A 983 -2.94 3.97 -30.45
C ARG A 983 -2.53 3.07 -29.28
N ARG A 984 -1.79 3.57 -28.29
CA ARG A 984 -1.40 2.86 -27.07
C ARG A 984 -2.17 3.24 -25.80
N ARG A 985 -3.20 4.09 -25.87
CA ARG A 985 -4.02 4.45 -24.69
C ARG A 985 -5.50 4.08 -24.71
N LEU A 986 -6.03 3.48 -25.79
CA LEU A 986 -7.43 3.02 -25.82
C LEU A 986 -7.62 1.52 -26.11
N ARG A 987 -6.63 0.79 -26.62
CA ARG A 987 -6.69 -0.68 -26.67
C ARG A 987 -6.54 -1.34 -25.28
N HIS A 988 -5.89 -0.67 -24.33
CA HIS A 988 -5.69 -1.24 -22.98
C HIS A 988 -6.93 -1.26 -22.07
N LYS A 989 -8.10 -0.86 -22.57
CA LYS A 989 -9.39 -1.09 -21.89
C LYS A 989 -10.22 -2.23 -22.49
N PHE A 990 -9.87 -2.77 -23.67
CA PHE A 990 -10.66 -3.83 -24.32
C PHE A 990 -9.85 -4.94 -25.03
N SER A 991 -8.51 -4.91 -25.07
CA SER A 991 -7.71 -6.01 -25.64
C SER A 991 -7.34 -7.08 -24.58
N ARG A 992 -8.08 -8.20 -24.58
CA ARG A 992 -7.70 -9.59 -24.22
C ARG A 992 -6.61 -9.85 -23.17
N GLY A 993 -6.64 -9.19 -22.01
CA GLY A 993 -5.71 -9.48 -20.90
C GLY A 993 -6.29 -9.48 -19.49
N SER A 994 -7.59 -9.28 -19.29
CA SER A 994 -8.15 -9.13 -17.92
C SER A 994 -9.53 -9.75 -17.65
N LEU A 995 -10.04 -10.61 -18.54
CA LEU A 995 -11.32 -11.31 -18.32
C LEU A 995 -11.19 -12.82 -18.04
N ALA A 996 -10.05 -13.45 -18.29
CA ALA A 996 -9.84 -14.89 -18.03
C ALA A 996 -9.25 -15.21 -16.63
N LYS A 997 -9.05 -14.22 -15.74
CA LYS A 997 -8.50 -14.44 -14.37
C LYS A 997 -9.35 -13.87 -13.23
N ARG A 998 -10.63 -13.57 -13.46
CA ARG A 998 -11.57 -13.24 -12.38
C ARG A 998 -12.52 -14.41 -12.15
N SER A 999 -12.48 -14.98 -10.94
CA SER A 999 -13.55 -15.85 -10.46
C SER A 999 -14.89 -15.13 -10.61
N PHE A 1000 -15.88 -15.81 -11.18
CA PHE A 1000 -17.23 -15.35 -11.51
C PHE A 1000 -18.12 -14.94 -10.29
N ARG A 1001 -17.56 -14.45 -9.18
CA ARG A 1001 -18.31 -14.16 -7.94
C ARG A 1001 -18.63 -12.69 -7.63
N TYR A 1002 -18.24 -11.72 -8.46
CA TYR A 1002 -18.63 -10.31 -8.24
C TYR A 1002 -18.94 -9.58 -9.55
N LEU A 1003 -20.14 -9.82 -10.09
CA LEU A 1003 -20.86 -8.89 -10.97
C LEU A 1003 -22.08 -8.39 -10.21
N VAL A 1004 -21.87 -7.52 -9.21
CA VAL A 1004 -22.95 -6.73 -8.63
C VAL A 1004 -23.23 -5.58 -9.58
N LYS A 1005 -24.48 -5.51 -10.07
CA LYS A 1005 -25.00 -4.44 -10.95
C LYS A 1005 -24.63 -3.05 -10.41
N PRO A 1006 -24.21 -2.08 -11.23
CA PRO A 1006 -24.24 -0.68 -10.81
C PRO A 1006 -25.69 -0.24 -10.61
N LYS A 1007 -26.03 0.19 -9.39
CA LYS A 1007 -27.28 0.91 -9.10
C LYS A 1007 -27.26 2.25 -9.86
N VAL A 1008 -28.29 2.49 -10.65
CA VAL A 1008 -28.62 3.80 -11.20
C VAL A 1008 -29.04 4.69 -10.02
N TYR A 1009 -28.27 5.73 -9.71
CA TYR A 1009 -28.76 6.82 -8.88
C TYR A 1009 -29.71 7.66 -9.74
N THR A 1010 -31.01 7.51 -9.54
CA THR A 1010 -31.99 8.51 -9.94
C THR A 1010 -31.85 9.71 -9.02
N VAL A 1011 -31.69 10.88 -9.62
CA VAL A 1011 -31.81 12.17 -8.95
C VAL A 1011 -33.29 12.38 -8.60
N SER A 1012 -33.57 12.48 -7.31
CA SER A 1012 -34.71 13.20 -6.73
C SER A 1012 -34.24 13.88 -5.45
#